data_AF-A0A1G5ILH6-F1
#
_entry.id   AF-A0A1G5ILH6-F1
#
_cell.length_a   1.000
_cell.length_b   1.000
_cell.length_c   1.000
_cell.angle_alpha   90.00
_cell.angle_beta   90.00
_cell.angle_gamma   90.00
#
_symmetry.space_group_name_H-M   'P 1'
#
loop_
_entity.id
_entity.type
_entity.pdbx_description
1 polymer ?
#
loop_
_entity_poly.entity_id
_entity_poly.type
_entity_poly.pdbx_seq_one_letter_code
_entity_poly.pdbx_strand_id
1 'polypeptide(L)'
;MNKILVDEGLSWEQKKRAVEVSLINGFYSTSAKFPVISKEEGMKIPESLAELHKKYSVIPEKWPEDYTSAIKEAKSIMEFDWRKKKGLETLFSKGMFLEDDNFDQLPDKLNFKIEIPNDCDLSVLTAACNFAFRFGMETTAYEGPIIAEDSWNGNLLVFEKNNECGMEFIEKDKRKIIRIFGQDQELEKFSADICQCFPLLSDGRTWVEQLKDMTDSLVMKDLDGQLSYLRAYEKELEGVITAYVSPKIEEAINNIQPIFPKVEFKNHKGKKKIYEKIYDIPWEVDVFKDILREKLYHKLKPGDEVEIYGALSEEKDVRSHLTKEVEAELRKVKARTKEIQVICAYKQGFSWIEEVILPQLEGKKVKKMEIAFKPFLPDGVTEWVDEDGATPTYHNLKADCPDKWFDIPIRYLQELYPVDDIIEKKLEINRDNVEFVTYDGEHDITYEVKAFGAKGEILLTSVYKASYSERPYLDDYPQMGKVHPSTGFIKVFVNGIEVVNEYIATDVENIWNIYQAEVLPKCKKFIETKTGGYISVESQPFFSQLRLEVDASEPDYPLPFREDLISSLDSLHEDIHFVGADYFKVYGMESSKNLIDAPGLILPVIKKGIGKPKFMVTLYDEEEKTPCIKANNKLIKSHLKREEVELYLQKLSYADGKITAFLKTNIKEEKIIESYMYLLEHQLLKVSKQFKSIDALKILTEENCYAAGIIEQHVLEKNLSILDIDLMEHTLIGYGEYIEIINQLKHVPGINVYPIATSYLGRDIYAIELLPKEEGYVSRTKRITNLPSQIINSRHHANEVSSTNAAFMLLKKLLTEEKYKSISGKLNLVIVPMENVDGAAIHYELQKDNPKWKLHVARFNAIGKEFYHEHFKSDTIHTEAMALTRLWEKYLPDIIIDNHGVPSHEWEQQFSGYTSPSFKGFWLPRSLLYGYFWIVNDDDYKSNYSVNKKIEEVIADKIQHDDEITQWNKEWMSKFEKYAHGWMPKLFPADYYKNMINYWIPFSFDPSHRYPSIRFPWITTVAYTSEVADETAQGDYLNLCAKAHVAHDEAVIEMLMNCTCAYERKCEIAENKISISCIRHRPIIV
;
A
#
# COMPACT_ATOMS: atom_id res chain seq x y z
N MET A 1 3.89 -23.58 -33.85
CA MET A 1 4.39 -24.86 -33.31
C MET A 1 3.87 -25.98 -34.18
N ASN A 2 4.69 -26.97 -34.54
CA ASN A 2 4.24 -28.09 -35.37
C ASN A 2 3.56 -29.14 -34.49
N LYS A 3 2.30 -29.48 -34.78
CA LYS A 3 1.58 -30.61 -34.16
C LYS A 3 2.37 -31.91 -34.35
N ILE A 4 2.10 -32.93 -33.54
CA ILE A 4 2.67 -34.28 -33.73
C ILE A 4 1.72 -35.08 -34.63
N LEU A 5 2.27 -35.63 -35.71
CA LEU A 5 1.52 -36.45 -36.67
C LEU A 5 1.40 -37.88 -36.13
N VAL A 6 0.16 -38.34 -35.97
CA VAL A 6 -0.17 -39.68 -35.47
C VAL A 6 -1.16 -40.33 -36.44
N ASP A 7 -0.86 -41.55 -36.87
CA ASP A 7 -1.65 -42.32 -37.85
C ASP A 7 -2.31 -43.54 -37.19
N GLU A 8 -3.27 -44.18 -37.86
CA GLU A 8 -3.85 -45.43 -37.39
C GLU A 8 -2.84 -46.59 -37.48
N GLY A 9 -2.98 -47.59 -36.59
CA GLY A 9 -2.14 -48.81 -36.63
C GLY A 9 -0.75 -48.70 -35.99
N LEU A 10 -0.50 -47.70 -35.13
CA LEU A 10 0.74 -47.60 -34.37
C LEU A 10 0.99 -48.81 -33.46
N SER A 11 2.23 -49.31 -33.48
CA SER A 11 2.71 -50.29 -32.51
C SER A 11 2.74 -49.71 -31.10
N TRP A 12 2.73 -50.58 -30.09
CA TRP A 12 2.78 -50.17 -28.67
C TRP A 12 3.97 -49.25 -28.36
N GLU A 13 5.15 -49.57 -28.89
CA GLU A 13 6.35 -48.74 -28.70
C GLU A 13 6.23 -47.36 -29.37
N GLN A 14 5.57 -47.26 -30.53
CA GLN A 14 5.30 -45.97 -31.16
C GLN A 14 4.30 -45.13 -30.35
N LYS A 15 3.30 -45.76 -29.72
CA LYS A 15 2.35 -45.07 -28.83
C LYS A 15 3.05 -44.50 -27.60
N LYS A 16 3.90 -45.28 -26.93
CA LYS A 16 4.74 -44.81 -25.82
C LYS A 16 5.58 -43.60 -26.23
N ARG A 17 6.31 -43.71 -27.35
CA ARG A 17 7.13 -42.61 -27.87
C ARG A 17 6.32 -41.36 -28.15
N ALA A 18 5.09 -41.47 -28.67
CA ALA A 18 4.25 -40.30 -28.92
C ALA A 18 3.98 -39.49 -27.65
N VAL A 19 3.72 -40.17 -26.52
CA VAL A 19 3.50 -39.52 -25.22
C VAL A 19 4.78 -38.87 -24.70
N GLU A 20 5.92 -39.58 -24.77
CA GLU A 20 7.23 -39.04 -24.35
C GLU A 20 7.62 -37.81 -25.20
N VAL A 21 7.47 -37.88 -26.51
CA VAL A 21 7.73 -36.77 -27.45
C VAL A 21 6.84 -35.57 -27.12
N SER A 22 5.58 -35.81 -26.75
CA SER A 22 4.66 -34.75 -26.35
C SER A 22 5.13 -34.04 -25.08
N LEU A 23 5.53 -34.79 -24.06
CA LEU A 23 6.10 -34.24 -22.82
C LEU A 23 7.37 -33.42 -23.09
N ILE A 24 8.31 -33.96 -23.86
CA ILE A 24 9.56 -33.29 -24.22
C ILE A 24 9.27 -31.99 -25.00
N ASN A 25 8.41 -32.03 -26.00
CA ASN A 25 8.07 -30.84 -26.77
C ASN A 25 7.38 -29.79 -25.88
N GLY A 26 6.49 -30.21 -24.98
CA GLY A 26 5.86 -29.34 -23.99
C GLY A 26 6.87 -28.66 -23.08
N PHE A 27 7.91 -29.38 -22.65
CA PHE A 27 9.00 -28.83 -21.83
C PHE A 27 9.69 -27.62 -22.47
N TYR A 28 9.87 -27.63 -23.78
CA TYR A 28 10.53 -26.54 -24.51
C TYR A 28 9.54 -25.51 -25.08
N SER A 29 8.30 -25.48 -24.58
CA SER A 29 7.22 -24.66 -25.12
C SER A 29 6.66 -23.68 -24.09
N THR A 30 6.77 -22.39 -24.36
CA THR A 30 6.13 -21.35 -23.54
C THR A 30 4.63 -21.25 -23.77
N SER A 31 4.17 -21.52 -25.00
CA SER A 31 2.75 -21.50 -25.36
C SER A 31 2.37 -22.64 -26.31
N ALA A 32 1.10 -23.03 -26.30
CA ALA A 32 0.58 -24.10 -27.17
C ALA A 32 -0.90 -23.94 -27.47
N LYS A 33 -1.33 -24.41 -28.66
CA LYS A 33 -2.75 -24.61 -28.99
C LYS A 33 -3.05 -26.10 -28.94
N PHE A 34 -4.10 -26.47 -28.22
CA PHE A 34 -4.55 -27.86 -28.13
C PHE A 34 -5.68 -28.15 -29.15
N PRO A 35 -5.79 -29.38 -29.69
CA PRO A 35 -4.92 -30.53 -29.44
C PRO A 35 -3.54 -30.37 -30.12
N VAL A 36 -2.52 -30.95 -29.49
CA VAL A 36 -1.13 -30.95 -30.03
C VAL A 36 -0.89 -32.10 -31.01
N ILE A 37 -1.86 -32.99 -31.18
CA ILE A 37 -1.85 -34.09 -32.15
C ILE A 37 -2.64 -33.69 -33.41
N SER A 38 -2.22 -34.22 -34.56
CA SER A 38 -2.90 -34.08 -35.86
C SER A 38 -2.83 -35.39 -36.64
N LYS A 39 -3.84 -35.64 -37.48
CA LYS A 39 -3.90 -36.78 -38.40
C LYS A 39 -3.42 -36.40 -39.82
N GLU A 40 -3.28 -35.11 -40.11
CA GLU A 40 -3.03 -34.60 -41.47
C GLU A 40 -1.61 -34.05 -41.65
N GLU A 41 -1.13 -33.29 -40.66
CA GLU A 41 0.13 -32.57 -40.74
C GLU A 41 0.83 -32.49 -39.39
N GLY A 42 2.16 -32.55 -39.38
CA GLY A 42 2.92 -32.43 -38.14
C GLY A 42 4.30 -33.06 -38.18
N MET A 43 5.01 -32.95 -37.07
CA MET A 43 6.23 -33.69 -36.79
C MET A 43 5.90 -35.18 -36.66
N LYS A 44 6.55 -36.03 -37.47
CA LYS A 44 6.46 -37.49 -37.30
C LYS A 44 7.06 -37.91 -35.96
N ILE A 45 6.51 -38.95 -35.35
CA ILE A 45 7.11 -39.61 -34.19
C ILE A 45 8.51 -40.11 -34.60
N PRO A 46 9.59 -39.71 -33.90
CA PRO A 46 10.94 -40.12 -34.26
C PRO A 46 11.12 -41.63 -34.10
N GLU A 47 12.06 -42.22 -34.85
CA GLU A 47 12.36 -43.65 -34.75
C GLU A 47 13.05 -43.96 -33.41
N SER A 48 13.82 -43.00 -32.88
CA SER A 48 14.41 -43.04 -31.55
C SER A 48 14.31 -41.70 -30.82
N LEU A 49 14.05 -41.73 -29.51
CA LEU A 49 14.06 -40.51 -28.67
C LEU A 49 15.41 -39.78 -28.68
N ALA A 50 16.52 -40.46 -29.01
CA ALA A 50 17.85 -39.85 -29.15
C ALA A 50 17.92 -38.78 -30.25
N GLU A 51 17.00 -38.79 -31.22
CA GLU A 51 16.88 -37.72 -32.22
C GLU A 51 16.52 -36.37 -31.57
N LEU A 52 15.71 -36.40 -30.51
CA LEU A 52 15.31 -35.20 -29.77
C LEU A 52 16.46 -34.65 -28.92
N HIS A 53 17.37 -35.50 -28.45
CA HIS A 53 18.57 -35.04 -27.75
C HIS A 53 19.32 -34.01 -28.61
N LYS A 54 19.66 -34.36 -29.86
CA LYS A 54 20.38 -33.46 -30.77
C LYS A 54 19.64 -32.15 -31.04
N LYS A 55 18.31 -32.18 -31.06
CA LYS A 55 17.46 -31.00 -31.30
C LYS A 55 17.48 -30.03 -30.12
N TYR A 56 17.54 -30.55 -28.90
CA TYR A 56 17.43 -29.78 -27.66
C TYR A 56 18.71 -29.70 -26.84
N SER A 57 19.81 -30.33 -27.28
CA SER A 57 21.11 -30.19 -26.66
C SER A 57 21.50 -28.71 -26.62
N VAL A 58 21.74 -28.20 -25.42
CA VAL A 58 22.14 -26.81 -25.20
C VAL A 58 23.61 -26.78 -24.81
N ILE A 59 24.32 -25.75 -25.25
CA ILE A 59 25.70 -25.49 -24.80
C ILE A 59 25.63 -24.94 -23.37
N PRO A 60 26.43 -25.46 -22.41
CA PRO A 60 26.52 -24.88 -21.08
C PRO A 60 26.86 -23.40 -21.16
N GLU A 61 26.05 -22.55 -20.53
CA GLU A 61 26.32 -21.12 -20.44
C GLU A 61 27.46 -20.85 -19.45
N LYS A 62 28.35 -19.92 -19.77
CA LYS A 62 29.38 -19.45 -18.83
C LYS A 62 28.82 -18.26 -18.06
N TRP A 63 28.82 -18.36 -16.74
CA TRP A 63 28.43 -17.27 -15.85
C TRP A 63 29.64 -16.36 -15.54
N PRO A 64 29.41 -15.12 -15.10
CA PRO A 64 30.48 -14.30 -14.52
C PRO A 64 31.18 -15.04 -13.37
N GLU A 65 32.51 -14.91 -13.25
CA GLU A 65 33.30 -15.64 -12.25
C GLU A 65 32.94 -15.27 -10.80
N ASP A 66 32.41 -14.07 -10.59
CA ASP A 66 31.98 -13.52 -9.30
C ASP A 66 30.48 -13.72 -9.01
N TYR A 67 29.73 -14.34 -9.93
CA TYR A 67 28.30 -14.57 -9.78
C TYR A 67 27.99 -15.59 -8.68
N THR A 68 27.12 -15.20 -7.75
CA THR A 68 26.61 -16.03 -6.66
C THR A 68 25.12 -16.21 -6.82
N SER A 69 24.70 -17.45 -7.02
CA SER A 69 23.28 -17.74 -7.19
C SER A 69 22.57 -17.89 -5.86
N ALA A 70 21.58 -17.04 -5.64
CA ALA A 70 20.75 -17.02 -4.43
C ALA A 70 19.92 -18.31 -4.26
N ILE A 71 19.62 -19.03 -5.35
CA ILE A 71 18.82 -20.28 -5.30
C ILE A 71 19.51 -21.39 -4.49
N LYS A 72 20.84 -21.34 -4.33
CA LYS A 72 21.58 -22.35 -3.57
C LYS A 72 21.24 -22.31 -2.08
N GLU A 73 20.81 -21.16 -1.58
CA GLU A 73 20.35 -20.95 -0.21
C GLU A 73 18.83 -20.85 -0.09
N ALA A 74 18.08 -21.28 -1.12
CA ALA A 74 16.63 -21.26 -1.12
C ALA A 74 16.06 -22.10 0.04
N LYS A 75 14.99 -21.61 0.66
CA LYS A 75 14.34 -22.25 1.80
C LYS A 75 12.88 -22.49 1.48
N SER A 76 12.31 -23.51 2.13
CA SER A 76 10.89 -23.82 2.02
C SER A 76 10.02 -22.59 2.34
N ILE A 77 9.06 -22.32 1.46
CA ILE A 77 8.10 -21.20 1.58
C ILE A 77 6.77 -21.76 2.06
N MET A 78 6.07 -20.99 2.89
CA MET A 78 4.73 -21.34 3.37
C MET A 78 3.74 -21.57 2.21
N GLU A 79 2.82 -22.51 2.40
CA GLU A 79 1.74 -22.77 1.45
C GLU A 79 0.64 -21.70 1.59
N PHE A 80 0.40 -20.92 0.53
CA PHE A 80 -0.65 -19.89 0.50
C PHE A 80 -2.06 -20.45 0.28
N ASP A 81 -2.17 -21.67 -0.25
CA ASP A 81 -3.40 -22.44 -0.23
C ASP A 81 -3.52 -23.18 1.11
N TRP A 82 -4.19 -22.53 2.06
CA TRP A 82 -4.39 -22.99 3.43
C TRP A 82 -5.38 -24.17 3.55
N ARG A 83 -6.05 -24.56 2.46
CA ARG A 83 -7.00 -25.69 2.45
C ARG A 83 -6.25 -27.01 2.64
N LYS A 84 -6.72 -27.83 3.58
CA LYS A 84 -6.09 -29.12 3.92
C LYS A 84 -6.23 -30.17 2.82
N LYS A 85 -7.40 -30.21 2.18
CA LYS A 85 -7.73 -31.16 1.12
C LYS A 85 -7.85 -30.42 -0.20
N LYS A 86 -7.17 -30.95 -1.21
CA LYS A 86 -7.06 -30.40 -2.56
C LYS A 86 -7.42 -31.48 -3.57
N GLY A 87 -7.96 -31.09 -4.71
CA GLY A 87 -8.41 -32.00 -5.76
C GLY A 87 -7.83 -31.65 -7.13
N LEU A 88 -8.64 -31.87 -8.16
CA LEU A 88 -8.30 -31.61 -9.56
C LEU A 88 -7.86 -30.17 -9.81
N GLU A 89 -8.28 -29.19 -9.00
CA GLU A 89 -7.88 -27.78 -9.15
C GLU A 89 -6.36 -27.55 -9.08
N THR A 90 -5.60 -28.50 -8.51
CA THR A 90 -4.13 -28.44 -8.39
C THR A 90 -3.39 -29.20 -9.48
N LEU A 91 -4.10 -29.73 -10.48
CA LEU A 91 -3.53 -30.66 -11.46
C LEU A 91 -2.28 -30.13 -12.17
N PHE A 92 -2.33 -28.86 -12.58
CA PHE A 92 -1.28 -28.18 -13.34
C PHE A 92 -0.56 -27.11 -12.51
N SER A 93 -0.56 -27.26 -11.18
CA SER A 93 0.07 -26.32 -10.24
C SER A 93 1.01 -27.04 -9.29
N LYS A 94 1.96 -26.32 -8.68
CA LYS A 94 2.81 -26.82 -7.60
C LYS A 94 1.96 -27.53 -6.54
N GLY A 95 2.28 -28.79 -6.22
CA GLY A 95 1.53 -29.62 -5.29
C GLY A 95 1.64 -31.12 -5.58
N MET A 96 0.48 -31.77 -5.74
CA MET A 96 0.35 -33.23 -5.67
C MET A 96 1.08 -34.01 -6.76
N PHE A 97 1.12 -33.46 -7.98
CA PHE A 97 1.69 -34.09 -9.18
C PHE A 97 2.97 -33.39 -9.66
N LEU A 98 3.13 -32.12 -9.26
CA LEU A 98 4.17 -31.21 -9.67
C LEU A 98 4.87 -30.71 -8.40
N GLU A 99 6.02 -31.30 -8.08
CA GLU A 99 6.79 -30.96 -6.88
C GLU A 99 7.81 -29.85 -7.19
N ASP A 100 8.16 -29.09 -6.16
CA ASP A 100 9.19 -28.04 -6.16
C ASP A 100 10.22 -28.45 -5.10
N ASP A 101 11.31 -29.06 -5.54
CA ASP A 101 12.40 -29.58 -4.71
C ASP A 101 13.49 -28.51 -4.47
N ASN A 102 13.54 -27.44 -5.28
CA ASN A 102 14.53 -26.34 -5.16
C ASN A 102 14.02 -25.08 -4.43
N PHE A 103 12.73 -25.04 -4.08
CA PHE A 103 12.05 -23.98 -3.33
C PHE A 103 11.94 -22.61 -4.05
N ASP A 104 12.02 -22.58 -5.38
CA ASP A 104 11.84 -21.36 -6.20
C ASP A 104 10.37 -21.08 -6.58
N GLN A 105 9.43 -21.90 -6.08
CA GLN A 105 7.98 -21.87 -6.37
C GLN A 105 7.58 -22.28 -7.79
N LEU A 106 8.52 -22.82 -8.58
CA LEU A 106 8.27 -23.41 -9.90
C LEU A 106 8.47 -24.93 -9.81
N PRO A 107 7.52 -25.75 -10.30
CA PRO A 107 7.69 -27.18 -10.19
C PRO A 107 8.88 -27.69 -10.99
N ASP A 108 9.76 -28.48 -10.39
CA ASP A 108 10.96 -29.05 -11.01
C ASP A 108 10.97 -30.58 -10.98
N LYS A 109 9.83 -31.19 -10.64
CA LYS A 109 9.70 -32.64 -10.60
C LYS A 109 8.27 -33.11 -10.85
N LEU A 110 8.17 -34.16 -11.66
CA LEU A 110 6.92 -34.89 -11.90
C LEU A 110 6.81 -36.07 -10.93
N ASN A 111 5.85 -36.03 -10.02
CA ASN A 111 5.60 -37.12 -9.07
C ASN A 111 4.44 -38.02 -9.52
N PHE A 112 4.46 -38.49 -10.76
CA PHE A 112 3.48 -39.45 -11.31
C PHE A 112 3.99 -40.14 -12.58
N LYS A 113 3.23 -41.15 -13.03
CA LYS A 113 3.35 -41.77 -14.35
C LYS A 113 2.00 -41.82 -15.06
N ILE A 114 2.04 -41.96 -16.39
CA ILE A 114 0.86 -42.10 -17.26
C ILE A 114 0.64 -43.58 -17.58
N GLU A 115 -0.59 -44.04 -17.38
CA GLU A 115 -1.04 -45.39 -17.74
C GLU A 115 -2.04 -45.30 -18.90
N ILE A 116 -1.77 -46.02 -19.99
CA ILE A 116 -2.67 -46.14 -21.15
C ILE A 116 -2.80 -47.63 -21.56
N PRO A 117 -3.96 -48.09 -22.05
CA PRO A 117 -4.14 -49.46 -22.53
C PRO A 117 -3.27 -49.77 -23.75
N ASN A 118 -2.71 -50.99 -23.83
CA ASN A 118 -1.89 -51.42 -24.98
C ASN A 118 -2.66 -51.32 -26.31
N ASP A 119 -3.95 -51.66 -26.28
CA ASP A 119 -4.89 -51.63 -27.40
C ASP A 119 -5.64 -50.29 -27.51
N CYS A 120 -5.17 -49.23 -26.84
CA CYS A 120 -5.87 -47.94 -26.86
C CYS A 120 -6.06 -47.41 -28.28
N ASP A 121 -7.22 -46.81 -28.54
CA ASP A 121 -7.49 -46.14 -29.80
C ASP A 121 -6.81 -44.76 -29.87
N LEU A 122 -6.94 -44.11 -31.02
CA LEU A 122 -6.29 -42.82 -31.29
C LEU A 122 -6.82 -41.69 -30.40
N SER A 123 -8.06 -41.78 -29.91
CA SER A 123 -8.65 -40.76 -29.04
C SER A 123 -8.00 -40.77 -27.66
N VAL A 124 -7.82 -41.96 -27.08
CA VAL A 124 -7.12 -42.16 -25.79
C VAL A 124 -5.66 -41.74 -25.90
N LEU A 125 -4.98 -42.09 -26.99
CA LEU A 125 -3.60 -41.67 -27.24
C LEU A 125 -3.49 -40.15 -27.37
N THR A 126 -4.42 -39.51 -28.09
CA THR A 126 -4.45 -38.05 -28.26
C THR A 126 -4.63 -37.34 -26.92
N ALA A 127 -5.53 -37.82 -26.06
CA ALA A 127 -5.71 -37.29 -24.72
C ALA A 127 -4.43 -37.42 -23.88
N ALA A 128 -3.79 -38.60 -23.87
CA ALA A 128 -2.54 -38.80 -23.13
C ALA A 128 -1.42 -37.85 -23.62
N CYS A 129 -1.28 -37.68 -24.94
CA CYS A 129 -0.33 -36.73 -25.52
C CYS A 129 -0.63 -35.27 -25.15
N ASN A 130 -1.90 -34.84 -25.16
CA ASN A 130 -2.29 -33.48 -24.76
C ASN A 130 -1.89 -33.18 -23.31
N PHE A 131 -2.23 -34.08 -22.37
CA PHE A 131 -1.87 -33.91 -20.97
C PHE A 131 -0.35 -33.97 -20.76
N ALA A 132 0.34 -34.94 -21.35
CA ALA A 132 1.80 -35.03 -21.29
C ALA A 132 2.47 -33.74 -21.77
N PHE A 133 2.01 -33.18 -22.88
CA PHE A 133 2.48 -31.89 -23.38
C PHE A 133 2.24 -30.77 -22.37
N ARG A 134 1.02 -30.65 -21.83
CA ARG A 134 0.69 -29.62 -20.83
C ARG A 134 1.53 -29.75 -19.56
N PHE A 135 1.78 -30.95 -19.06
CA PHE A 135 2.69 -31.16 -17.91
C PHE A 135 4.13 -30.77 -18.21
N GLY A 136 4.61 -31.00 -19.43
CA GLY A 136 5.92 -30.54 -19.85
C GLY A 136 6.04 -29.02 -19.75
N MET A 137 4.97 -28.30 -20.13
CA MET A 137 4.90 -26.86 -19.98
C MET A 137 4.93 -26.42 -18.51
N GLU A 138 4.37 -27.20 -17.58
CA GLU A 138 4.27 -26.83 -16.16
C GLU A 138 5.40 -27.32 -15.26
N THR A 139 6.55 -27.70 -15.83
CA THR A 139 7.72 -28.07 -15.04
C THR A 139 9.04 -27.55 -15.59
N THR A 140 9.99 -27.22 -14.72
CA THR A 140 11.36 -26.78 -15.06
C THR A 140 12.36 -27.94 -15.06
N ALA A 141 12.00 -29.12 -14.56
CA ALA A 141 12.81 -30.33 -14.69
C ALA A 141 11.98 -31.63 -14.54
N TYR A 142 12.45 -32.72 -15.12
CA TYR A 142 11.91 -34.06 -14.84
C TYR A 142 12.91 -35.17 -15.21
N GLU A 143 12.70 -36.34 -14.59
CA GLU A 143 13.55 -37.52 -14.81
C GLU A 143 12.75 -38.80 -15.05
N GLY A 144 13.30 -39.64 -15.94
CA GLY A 144 12.77 -40.93 -16.34
C GLY A 144 11.63 -40.84 -17.38
N PRO A 145 11.28 -41.98 -18.02
CA PRO A 145 10.11 -42.09 -18.90
C PRO A 145 8.81 -41.77 -18.14
N ILE A 146 7.85 -41.08 -18.76
CA ILE A 146 6.56 -40.74 -18.13
C ILE A 146 5.56 -41.90 -18.13
N ILE A 147 5.70 -42.86 -19.04
CA ILE A 147 4.81 -44.03 -19.07
C ILE A 147 5.08 -44.95 -17.87
N ALA A 148 4.01 -45.43 -17.23
CA ALA A 148 4.08 -46.33 -16.09
C ALA A 148 4.61 -47.72 -16.50
N GLU A 149 5.52 -48.27 -15.69
CA GLU A 149 5.88 -49.68 -15.74
C GLU A 149 4.87 -50.50 -14.93
N ASP A 150 4.71 -51.80 -15.23
CA ASP A 150 3.79 -52.70 -14.51
C ASP A 150 4.05 -52.76 -12.99
N SER A 151 5.27 -52.44 -12.55
CA SER A 151 5.68 -52.42 -11.15
C SER A 151 5.41 -51.08 -10.43
N TRP A 152 4.92 -50.05 -11.13
CA TRP A 152 4.73 -48.71 -10.58
C TRP A 152 3.59 -48.64 -9.57
N ASN A 153 3.92 -48.21 -8.35
CA ASN A 153 2.98 -48.09 -7.23
C ASN A 153 2.78 -46.64 -6.75
N GLY A 154 3.33 -45.64 -7.46
CA GLY A 154 3.17 -44.22 -7.15
C GLY A 154 1.88 -43.60 -7.70
N ASN A 155 1.82 -42.27 -7.76
CA ASN A 155 0.68 -41.55 -8.32
C ASN A 155 0.54 -41.82 -9.83
N LEU A 156 -0.68 -41.75 -10.34
CA LEU A 156 -1.00 -42.15 -11.72
C LEU A 156 -1.98 -41.19 -12.40
N LEU A 157 -1.77 -40.99 -13.70
CA LEU A 157 -2.80 -40.51 -14.62
C LEU A 157 -3.20 -41.68 -15.52
N VAL A 158 -4.42 -42.18 -15.35
CA VAL A 158 -4.93 -43.36 -16.05
C VAL A 158 -5.86 -42.90 -17.15
N PHE A 159 -5.57 -43.24 -18.40
CA PHE A 159 -6.43 -42.95 -19.54
C PHE A 159 -7.13 -44.23 -19.98
N GLU A 160 -8.45 -44.20 -20.12
CA GLU A 160 -9.21 -45.41 -20.48
C GLU A 160 -10.44 -45.12 -21.34
N LYS A 161 -10.87 -46.14 -22.06
CA LYS A 161 -12.08 -46.07 -22.87
C LYS A 161 -13.32 -46.18 -21.98
N ASN A 162 -14.26 -45.24 -22.14
CA ASN A 162 -15.54 -45.28 -21.45
C ASN A 162 -16.65 -44.62 -22.29
N ASN A 163 -17.90 -44.99 -22.02
CA ASN A 163 -19.06 -44.36 -22.68
C ASN A 163 -19.33 -42.95 -22.16
N GLU A 164 -18.97 -42.66 -20.91
CA GLU A 164 -18.96 -41.30 -20.37
C GLU A 164 -17.62 -40.62 -20.66
N CYS A 165 -17.61 -39.30 -20.82
CA CYS A 165 -16.37 -38.52 -20.95
C CYS A 165 -16.14 -37.65 -19.71
N GLY A 166 -14.90 -37.61 -19.20
CA GLY A 166 -14.57 -36.78 -18.04
C GLY A 166 -13.21 -37.10 -17.40
N MET A 167 -12.94 -36.44 -16.27
CA MET A 167 -11.80 -36.75 -15.40
C MET A 167 -12.21 -36.77 -13.93
N GLU A 168 -11.65 -37.68 -13.15
CA GLU A 168 -11.99 -37.90 -11.73
C GLU A 168 -10.73 -38.10 -10.88
N PHE A 169 -10.70 -37.44 -9.72
CA PHE A 169 -9.67 -37.62 -8.70
C PHE A 169 -10.07 -38.73 -7.71
N ILE A 170 -9.19 -39.71 -7.56
CA ILE A 170 -9.35 -40.88 -6.72
C ILE A 170 -8.13 -41.00 -5.79
N GLU A 171 -8.40 -41.16 -4.49
CA GLU A 171 -7.38 -41.46 -3.50
C GLU A 171 -7.56 -42.89 -3.01
N LYS A 172 -6.58 -43.75 -3.26
CA LYS A 172 -6.62 -45.18 -2.89
C LYS A 172 -5.27 -45.62 -2.34
N ASP A 173 -5.27 -46.20 -1.13
CA ASP A 173 -4.05 -46.72 -0.48
C ASP A 173 -2.90 -45.68 -0.42
N LYS A 174 -3.23 -44.41 -0.15
CA LYS A 174 -2.34 -43.22 -0.19
C LYS A 174 -1.81 -42.82 -1.58
N ARG A 175 -2.20 -43.51 -2.65
CA ARG A 175 -1.90 -43.14 -4.04
C ARG A 175 -2.94 -42.12 -4.52
N LYS A 176 -2.47 -41.10 -5.23
CA LYS A 176 -3.30 -40.12 -5.92
C LYS A 176 -3.43 -40.55 -7.38
N ILE A 177 -4.66 -40.80 -7.82
CA ILE A 177 -4.95 -41.29 -9.17
C ILE A 177 -5.92 -40.30 -9.82
N ILE A 178 -5.61 -39.88 -11.05
CA ILE A 178 -6.55 -39.17 -11.90
C ILE A 178 -6.93 -40.08 -13.04
N ARG A 179 -8.22 -40.40 -13.10
CA ARG A 179 -8.79 -41.20 -14.19
C ARG A 179 -9.35 -40.26 -15.22
N ILE A 180 -8.82 -40.29 -16.44
CA ILE A 180 -9.30 -39.56 -17.62
C ILE A 180 -9.96 -40.60 -18.53
N PHE A 181 -11.24 -40.41 -18.86
CA PHE A 181 -12.02 -41.44 -19.53
C PHE A 181 -12.94 -40.83 -20.58
N GLY A 182 -13.23 -41.61 -21.63
CA GLY A 182 -14.07 -41.20 -22.76
C GLY A 182 -13.74 -42.01 -24.00
N GLN A 183 -14.28 -41.60 -25.14
CA GLN A 183 -13.96 -42.19 -26.44
C GLN A 183 -14.18 -41.19 -27.58
N ASP A 184 -13.58 -41.49 -28.73
CA ASP A 184 -13.78 -40.79 -30.00
C ASP A 184 -13.56 -39.26 -29.89
N GLN A 185 -14.30 -38.48 -30.70
CA GLN A 185 -14.14 -37.03 -30.77
C GLN A 185 -14.47 -36.30 -29.46
N GLU A 186 -15.32 -36.86 -28.61
CA GLU A 186 -15.65 -36.24 -27.32
C GLU A 186 -14.42 -36.19 -26.41
N LEU A 187 -13.65 -37.28 -26.32
CA LEU A 187 -12.42 -37.32 -25.53
C LEU A 187 -11.31 -36.45 -26.13
N GLU A 188 -11.18 -36.43 -27.46
CA GLU A 188 -10.22 -35.56 -28.16
C GLU A 188 -10.50 -34.08 -27.83
N LYS A 189 -11.77 -33.66 -27.90
CA LYS A 189 -12.18 -32.28 -27.59
C LYS A 189 -12.06 -31.96 -26.10
N PHE A 190 -12.58 -32.82 -25.22
CA PHE A 190 -12.49 -32.62 -23.77
C PHE A 190 -11.04 -32.47 -23.30
N SER A 191 -10.15 -33.37 -23.72
CA SER A 191 -8.73 -33.30 -23.33
C SER A 191 -8.04 -32.03 -23.85
N ALA A 192 -8.40 -31.58 -25.07
CA ALA A 192 -7.90 -30.33 -25.61
C ALA A 192 -8.40 -29.12 -24.80
N ASP A 193 -9.70 -29.05 -24.50
CA ASP A 193 -10.30 -27.96 -23.73
C ASP A 193 -9.72 -27.88 -22.30
N ILE A 194 -9.53 -29.02 -21.63
CA ILE A 194 -8.88 -29.07 -20.30
C ILE A 194 -7.43 -28.58 -20.38
N CYS A 195 -6.64 -29.08 -21.33
CA CYS A 195 -5.25 -28.64 -21.48
C CYS A 195 -5.11 -27.20 -22.00
N GLN A 196 -6.17 -26.62 -22.58
CA GLN A 196 -6.20 -25.26 -23.09
C GLN A 196 -6.61 -24.24 -22.02
N CYS A 197 -7.61 -24.58 -21.19
CA CYS A 197 -8.28 -23.62 -20.31
C CYS A 197 -8.14 -23.94 -18.82
N PHE A 198 -8.07 -25.21 -18.41
CA PHE A 198 -8.05 -25.58 -17.00
C PHE A 198 -6.62 -25.42 -16.40
N PRO A 199 -6.48 -24.99 -15.12
CA PRO A 199 -7.50 -24.59 -14.16
C PRO A 199 -7.77 -23.07 -14.16
N LEU A 200 -7.50 -22.37 -15.27
CA LEU A 200 -7.72 -20.94 -15.38
C LEU A 200 -9.21 -20.62 -15.49
N LEU A 201 -9.59 -19.50 -14.90
CA LEU A 201 -10.93 -18.92 -14.89
C LEU A 201 -10.90 -17.52 -15.54
N SER A 202 -11.98 -16.76 -15.39
CA SER A 202 -12.06 -15.38 -15.88
C SER A 202 -10.95 -14.51 -15.28
N ASP A 203 -10.51 -13.52 -16.04
CA ASP A 203 -9.55 -12.50 -15.61
C ASP A 203 -8.19 -13.03 -15.10
N GLY A 204 -7.82 -14.25 -15.50
CA GLY A 204 -6.56 -14.87 -15.09
C GLY A 204 -6.56 -15.41 -13.66
N ARG A 205 -7.76 -15.60 -13.08
CA ARG A 205 -7.96 -16.32 -11.80
C ARG A 205 -7.80 -17.82 -11.97
N THR A 206 -7.67 -18.54 -10.87
CA THR A 206 -7.57 -20.01 -10.85
C THR A 206 -8.68 -20.66 -10.03
N TRP A 207 -8.94 -21.94 -10.29
CA TRP A 207 -9.83 -22.74 -9.43
C TRP A 207 -9.37 -22.81 -7.97
N VAL A 208 -8.06 -22.72 -7.69
CA VAL A 208 -7.55 -22.69 -6.31
C VAL A 208 -8.05 -21.45 -5.59
N GLU A 209 -7.94 -20.27 -6.22
CA GLU A 209 -8.47 -19.02 -5.68
C GLU A 209 -9.99 -19.07 -5.54
N GLN A 210 -10.68 -19.60 -6.54
CA GLN A 210 -12.14 -19.75 -6.51
C GLN A 210 -12.60 -20.59 -5.32
N LEU A 211 -11.94 -21.72 -5.06
CA LEU A 211 -12.31 -22.59 -3.95
C LEU A 211 -11.93 -22.02 -2.59
N LYS A 212 -10.88 -21.19 -2.50
CA LYS A 212 -10.58 -20.42 -1.29
C LYS A 212 -11.72 -19.44 -0.99
N ASP A 213 -12.13 -18.65 -1.98
CA ASP A 213 -13.24 -17.70 -1.85
C ASP A 213 -14.54 -18.43 -1.46
N MET A 214 -14.90 -19.51 -2.17
CA MET A 214 -16.09 -20.32 -1.83
C MET A 214 -16.04 -20.92 -0.42
N THR A 215 -14.86 -21.35 0.03
CA THR A 215 -14.69 -21.87 1.39
C THR A 215 -14.92 -20.78 2.43
N ASP A 216 -14.38 -19.58 2.20
CA ASP A 216 -14.64 -18.41 3.06
C ASP A 216 -16.12 -18.00 3.04
N SER A 217 -16.81 -18.08 1.88
CA SER A 217 -18.26 -17.86 1.81
C SER A 217 -19.05 -18.89 2.63
N LEU A 218 -18.72 -20.18 2.55
CA LEU A 218 -19.43 -21.24 3.29
C LEU A 218 -19.30 -21.10 4.82
N VAL A 219 -18.33 -20.33 5.30
CA VAL A 219 -18.15 -19.97 6.72
C VAL A 219 -18.56 -18.52 7.05
N MET A 220 -19.35 -17.87 6.18
CA MET A 220 -19.95 -16.55 6.39
C MET A 220 -18.95 -15.37 6.45
N LYS A 221 -17.74 -15.51 5.91
CA LYS A 221 -16.70 -14.46 5.95
C LYS A 221 -16.93 -13.32 4.97
N ASP A 222 -17.61 -13.58 3.85
CA ASP A 222 -17.90 -12.59 2.82
C ASP A 222 -19.42 -12.40 2.62
N LEU A 223 -19.79 -11.48 1.71
CA LEU A 223 -21.19 -11.19 1.42
C LEU A 223 -21.92 -12.41 0.86
N ASP A 224 -21.27 -13.19 -0.02
CA ASP A 224 -21.86 -14.37 -0.66
C ASP A 224 -22.30 -15.40 0.40
N GLY A 225 -21.44 -15.62 1.39
CA GLY A 225 -21.73 -16.43 2.56
C GLY A 225 -22.85 -15.89 3.42
N GLN A 226 -22.82 -14.60 3.72
CA GLN A 226 -23.83 -13.95 4.57
C GLN A 226 -25.23 -14.02 3.96
N LEU A 227 -25.36 -13.84 2.65
CA LEU A 227 -26.61 -14.03 1.92
C LEU A 227 -27.06 -15.49 1.91
N SER A 228 -26.11 -16.43 1.80
CA SER A 228 -26.40 -17.87 1.82
C SER A 228 -26.95 -18.32 3.17
N TYR A 229 -26.36 -17.85 4.27
CA TYR A 229 -26.90 -18.08 5.62
C TYR A 229 -28.27 -17.41 5.80
N LEU A 230 -28.45 -16.19 5.31
CA LEU A 230 -29.76 -15.51 5.39
C LEU A 230 -30.85 -16.33 4.75
N ARG A 231 -30.68 -16.75 3.50
CA ARG A 231 -31.68 -17.57 2.81
C ARG A 231 -31.89 -18.95 3.46
N ALA A 232 -30.83 -19.58 3.95
CA ALA A 232 -30.91 -20.90 4.59
C ALA A 232 -31.79 -20.86 5.86
N TYR A 233 -31.77 -19.75 6.59
CA TYR A 233 -32.45 -19.63 7.87
C TYR A 233 -33.68 -18.71 7.85
N GLU A 234 -33.93 -17.95 6.77
CA GLU A 234 -34.98 -16.92 6.68
C GLU A 234 -36.36 -17.43 7.16
N LYS A 235 -36.74 -18.66 6.80
CA LYS A 235 -38.03 -19.25 7.17
C LYS A 235 -38.17 -19.58 8.66
N GLU A 236 -37.06 -19.67 9.39
CA GLU A 236 -37.02 -19.91 10.84
C GLU A 236 -37.00 -18.62 11.66
N LEU A 237 -36.85 -17.46 11.00
CA LEU A 237 -36.72 -16.17 11.66
C LEU A 237 -38.10 -15.52 11.84
N GLU A 238 -38.37 -15.03 13.05
CA GLU A 238 -39.63 -14.38 13.40
C GLU A 238 -39.44 -12.88 13.68
N GLY A 239 -40.45 -12.09 13.34
CA GLY A 239 -40.47 -10.65 13.59
C GLY A 239 -39.62 -9.84 12.62
N VAL A 240 -38.96 -8.81 13.14
CA VAL A 240 -38.07 -7.93 12.36
C VAL A 240 -36.73 -8.65 12.18
N ILE A 241 -36.26 -8.72 10.93
CA ILE A 241 -34.99 -9.37 10.59
C ILE A 241 -34.01 -8.27 10.15
N THR A 242 -32.88 -8.17 10.85
CA THR A 242 -31.79 -7.28 10.48
C THR A 242 -30.53 -8.10 10.18
N ALA A 243 -30.00 -7.98 8.96
CA ALA A 243 -28.79 -8.64 8.52
C ALA A 243 -27.62 -7.65 8.53
N TYR A 244 -26.68 -7.84 9.46
CA TYR A 244 -25.43 -7.11 9.54
C TYR A 244 -24.40 -7.83 8.68
N VAL A 245 -24.10 -7.25 7.52
CA VAL A 245 -23.34 -7.88 6.44
C VAL A 245 -22.18 -7.00 5.99
N SER A 246 -21.33 -7.54 5.11
CA SER A 246 -20.17 -6.89 4.52
C SER A 246 -20.54 -5.52 3.91
N PRO A 247 -19.65 -4.52 3.97
CA PRO A 247 -19.85 -3.23 3.30
C PRO A 247 -20.26 -3.31 1.83
N LYS A 248 -19.84 -4.38 1.13
CA LYS A 248 -20.23 -4.70 -0.25
C LYS A 248 -21.74 -4.75 -0.49
N ILE A 249 -22.56 -4.87 0.56
CA ILE A 249 -24.02 -4.81 0.42
C ILE A 249 -24.49 -3.49 -0.18
N GLU A 250 -23.78 -2.38 0.06
CA GLU A 250 -24.15 -1.06 -0.45
C GLU A 250 -24.17 -1.02 -1.99
N GLU A 251 -23.23 -1.73 -2.64
CA GLU A 251 -23.18 -1.88 -4.09
C GLU A 251 -24.24 -2.86 -4.63
N ALA A 252 -24.63 -3.86 -3.82
CA ALA A 252 -25.48 -4.97 -4.24
C ALA A 252 -26.97 -4.80 -3.85
N ILE A 253 -27.30 -3.84 -2.99
CA ILE A 253 -28.61 -3.74 -2.32
C ILE A 253 -29.78 -3.73 -3.30
N ASN A 254 -29.65 -3.03 -4.44
CA ASN A 254 -30.70 -2.94 -5.46
C ASN A 254 -31.07 -4.30 -6.06
N ASN A 255 -30.11 -5.22 -6.15
CA ASN A 255 -30.32 -6.56 -6.67
C ASN A 255 -30.78 -7.53 -5.57
N ILE A 256 -30.32 -7.33 -4.33
CA ILE A 256 -30.56 -8.23 -3.19
C ILE A 256 -31.87 -7.96 -2.46
N GLN A 257 -32.21 -6.69 -2.22
CA GLN A 257 -33.40 -6.30 -1.46
C GLN A 257 -34.73 -6.87 -2.01
N PRO A 258 -34.95 -6.96 -3.34
CA PRO A 258 -36.17 -7.57 -3.89
C PRO A 258 -36.37 -9.04 -3.53
N ILE A 259 -35.29 -9.77 -3.26
CA ILE A 259 -35.31 -11.20 -2.91
C ILE A 259 -35.59 -11.39 -1.42
N PHE A 260 -35.13 -10.46 -0.60
CA PHE A 260 -35.31 -10.46 0.86
C PHE A 260 -36.11 -9.22 1.32
N PRO A 261 -37.38 -9.05 0.88
CA PRO A 261 -38.13 -7.81 1.11
C PRO A 261 -38.47 -7.55 2.59
N LYS A 262 -38.32 -8.56 3.45
CA LYS A 262 -38.59 -8.46 4.90
C LYS A 262 -37.34 -8.18 5.73
N VAL A 263 -36.17 -8.11 5.09
CA VAL A 263 -34.87 -7.99 5.77
C VAL A 263 -34.36 -6.56 5.64
N GLU A 264 -33.98 -5.98 6.76
CA GLU A 264 -33.20 -4.75 6.82
C GLU A 264 -31.71 -5.10 6.72
N PHE A 265 -31.04 -4.64 5.67
CA PHE A 265 -29.61 -4.82 5.53
C PHE A 265 -28.84 -3.66 6.15
N LYS A 266 -27.82 -3.97 6.94
CA LYS A 266 -26.88 -2.99 7.49
C LYS A 266 -25.45 -3.42 7.22
N ASN A 267 -24.61 -2.46 6.83
CA ASN A 267 -23.17 -2.64 6.83
C ASN A 267 -22.71 -2.85 8.28
N HIS A 268 -22.13 -4.01 8.60
CA HIS A 268 -21.70 -4.32 9.97
C HIS A 268 -20.56 -3.40 10.45
N LYS A 269 -19.74 -2.89 9.52
CA LYS A 269 -18.70 -1.88 9.77
C LYS A 269 -19.23 -0.44 9.69
N GLY A 270 -20.55 -0.27 9.53
CA GLY A 270 -21.21 1.02 9.55
C GLY A 270 -20.99 1.75 10.87
N LYS A 271 -21.16 3.08 10.85
CA LYS A 271 -20.86 3.94 11.99
C LYS A 271 -22.06 4.08 12.93
N LYS A 272 -21.95 3.51 14.13
CA LYS A 272 -22.90 3.65 15.23
C LYS A 272 -22.45 4.73 16.21
N LYS A 273 -23.17 5.86 16.29
CA LYS A 273 -22.81 6.96 17.20
C LYS A 273 -22.92 6.54 18.68
N ILE A 274 -21.82 6.72 19.43
CA ILE A 274 -21.73 6.42 20.87
C ILE A 274 -22.00 7.67 21.69
N TYR A 275 -21.28 8.77 21.40
CA TYR A 275 -21.54 10.06 22.00
C TYR A 275 -21.10 11.19 21.07
N GLU A 276 -21.59 12.39 21.36
CA GLU A 276 -21.23 13.65 20.72
C GLU A 276 -21.13 14.72 21.80
N LYS A 277 -20.08 15.55 21.77
CA LYS A 277 -19.91 16.68 22.69
C LYS A 277 -19.34 17.87 21.95
N ILE A 278 -19.96 19.04 22.16
CA ILE A 278 -19.46 20.34 21.71
C ILE A 278 -18.82 21.01 22.93
N TYR A 279 -17.62 21.56 22.74
CA TYR A 279 -16.88 22.28 23.76
C TYR A 279 -16.96 23.78 23.52
N ASP A 280 -17.14 24.54 24.60
CA ASP A 280 -17.11 26.00 24.56
C ASP A 280 -15.71 26.47 24.94
N ILE A 281 -15.03 27.13 24.00
CA ILE A 281 -13.61 27.53 24.13
C ILE A 281 -13.55 29.06 24.09
N PRO A 282 -12.93 29.74 25.06
CA PRO A 282 -12.76 31.20 25.00
C PRO A 282 -11.91 31.58 23.79
N TRP A 283 -12.24 32.71 23.16
CA TRP A 283 -11.46 33.23 22.05
C TRP A 283 -10.23 33.99 22.57
N GLU A 284 -9.02 33.68 22.11
CA GLU A 284 -7.79 34.31 22.63
C GLU A 284 -7.80 35.85 22.52
N VAL A 285 -8.44 36.40 21.49
CA VAL A 285 -8.60 37.86 21.30
C VAL A 285 -9.51 38.47 22.37
N ASP A 286 -10.57 37.78 22.76
CA ASP A 286 -11.45 38.24 23.84
C ASP A 286 -10.72 38.20 25.18
N VAL A 287 -9.92 37.15 25.43
CA VAL A 287 -9.07 37.04 26.62
C VAL A 287 -8.06 38.20 26.67
N PHE A 288 -7.42 38.52 25.54
CA PHE A 288 -6.50 39.67 25.44
C PHE A 288 -7.20 40.99 25.79
N LYS A 289 -8.41 41.20 25.27
CA LYS A 289 -9.23 42.39 25.57
C LYS A 289 -9.64 42.42 27.04
N ASP A 290 -10.02 41.28 27.62
CA ASP A 290 -10.40 41.17 29.03
C ASP A 290 -9.26 41.53 29.96
N ILE A 291 -8.04 41.05 29.70
CA ILE A 291 -6.86 41.42 30.48
C ILE A 291 -6.64 42.94 30.46
N LEU A 292 -6.76 43.58 29.30
CA LEU A 292 -6.62 45.04 29.18
C LEU A 292 -7.75 45.79 29.91
N ARG A 293 -9.00 45.34 29.78
CA ARG A 293 -10.15 45.92 30.47
C ARG A 293 -10.00 45.84 31.99
N GLU A 294 -9.67 44.66 32.48
CA GLU A 294 -9.63 44.36 33.90
C GLU A 294 -8.39 44.89 34.59
N LYS A 295 -7.23 44.96 33.92
CA LYS A 295 -5.94 45.24 34.58
C LYS A 295 -5.29 46.56 34.16
N LEU A 296 -5.65 47.13 33.01
CA LEU A 296 -5.02 48.34 32.46
C LEU A 296 -5.94 49.56 32.46
N TYR A 297 -7.05 49.53 31.71
CA TYR A 297 -7.77 50.76 31.31
C TYR A 297 -8.23 51.64 32.48
N HIS A 298 -8.66 51.03 33.60
CA HIS A 298 -9.10 51.75 34.78
C HIS A 298 -7.97 52.41 35.60
N LYS A 299 -6.71 52.07 35.33
CA LYS A 299 -5.51 52.60 36.03
C LYS A 299 -4.82 53.74 35.26
N LEU A 300 -5.14 53.91 33.98
CA LEU A 300 -4.51 54.90 33.11
C LEU A 300 -4.98 56.33 33.45
N LYS A 301 -4.04 57.28 33.39
CA LYS A 301 -4.28 58.71 33.55
C LYS A 301 -4.11 59.43 32.20
N PRO A 302 -4.77 60.58 32.00
CA PRO A 302 -4.55 61.39 30.81
C PRO A 302 -3.06 61.75 30.63
N GLY A 303 -2.50 61.43 29.48
CA GLY A 303 -1.10 61.68 29.13
C GLY A 303 -0.13 60.54 29.45
N ASP A 304 -0.56 59.45 30.10
CA ASP A 304 0.28 58.26 30.30
C ASP A 304 0.69 57.68 28.94
N GLU A 305 1.97 57.29 28.83
CA GLU A 305 2.53 56.67 27.62
C GLU A 305 2.47 55.14 27.76
N VAL A 306 1.83 54.47 26.79
CA VAL A 306 1.54 53.03 26.86
C VAL A 306 2.24 52.29 25.71
N GLU A 307 2.94 51.21 26.05
CA GLU A 307 3.50 50.23 25.12
C GLU A 307 2.84 48.87 25.36
N ILE A 308 2.38 48.21 24.30
CA ILE A 308 1.75 46.89 24.38
C ILE A 308 2.46 45.96 23.40
N TYR A 309 2.99 44.86 23.91
CA TYR A 309 3.58 43.79 23.12
C TYR A 309 2.78 42.52 23.37
N GLY A 310 2.46 41.78 22.32
CA GLY A 310 1.77 40.52 22.46
C GLY A 310 1.99 39.59 21.29
N ALA A 311 1.59 38.35 21.50
CA ALA A 311 1.48 37.34 20.45
C ALA A 311 0.14 36.61 20.62
N LEU A 312 -0.59 36.46 19.52
CA LEU A 312 -1.84 35.70 19.41
C LEU A 312 -1.74 34.84 18.16
N SER A 313 -2.21 33.60 18.17
CA SER A 313 -2.08 32.71 17.01
C SER A 313 -2.88 33.20 15.80
N GLU A 314 -3.90 34.03 16.00
CA GLU A 314 -4.69 34.73 14.98
C GLU A 314 -3.96 35.22 13.71
N GLU A 315 -4.70 35.24 12.60
CA GLU A 315 -4.27 35.87 11.36
C GLU A 315 -3.96 37.36 11.50
N LYS A 316 -3.10 37.85 10.61
CA LYS A 316 -2.62 39.24 10.61
C LYS A 316 -3.74 40.28 10.59
N ASP A 317 -4.80 40.03 9.85
CA ASP A 317 -5.93 40.96 9.74
C ASP A 317 -6.73 41.07 11.04
N VAL A 318 -6.93 39.95 11.74
CA VAL A 318 -7.60 39.91 13.05
C VAL A 318 -6.74 40.64 14.10
N ARG A 319 -5.43 40.35 14.16
CA ARG A 319 -4.49 41.05 15.05
C ARG A 319 -4.40 42.55 14.75
N SER A 320 -4.42 42.92 13.47
CA SER A 320 -4.43 44.32 13.03
C SER A 320 -5.73 45.04 13.43
N HIS A 321 -6.87 44.35 13.37
CA HIS A 321 -8.15 44.88 13.83
C HIS A 321 -8.14 45.08 15.36
N LEU A 322 -7.69 44.08 16.12
CA LEU A 322 -7.50 44.16 17.56
C LEU A 322 -6.62 45.36 17.94
N THR A 323 -5.49 45.55 17.25
CA THR A 323 -4.58 46.67 17.50
C THR A 323 -5.30 48.02 17.36
N LYS A 324 -6.09 48.21 16.28
CA LYS A 324 -6.87 49.43 16.07
C LYS A 324 -7.95 49.64 17.14
N GLU A 325 -8.59 48.58 17.60
CA GLU A 325 -9.56 48.66 18.70
C GLU A 325 -8.90 49.09 20.02
N VAL A 326 -7.76 48.49 20.36
CA VAL A 326 -6.99 48.84 21.57
C VAL A 326 -6.53 50.31 21.50
N GLU A 327 -6.05 50.78 20.35
CA GLU A 327 -5.72 52.20 20.16
C GLU A 327 -6.94 53.12 20.34
N ALA A 328 -8.13 52.69 19.93
CA ALA A 328 -9.35 53.46 20.11
C ALA A 328 -9.74 53.54 21.59
N GLU A 329 -9.60 52.45 22.36
CA GLU A 329 -9.84 52.44 23.81
C GLU A 329 -8.82 53.31 24.57
N LEU A 330 -7.53 53.23 24.24
CA LEU A 330 -6.50 54.10 24.83
C LEU A 330 -6.79 55.60 24.59
N ARG A 331 -7.28 55.93 23.38
CA ARG A 331 -7.71 57.30 23.05
C ARG A 331 -8.89 57.77 23.90
N LYS A 332 -9.85 56.90 24.24
CA LYS A 332 -11.01 57.25 25.09
C LYS A 332 -10.57 57.67 26.50
N VAL A 333 -9.53 57.04 27.05
CA VAL A 333 -8.95 57.38 28.36
C VAL A 333 -7.86 58.46 28.30
N LYS A 334 -7.63 59.05 27.11
CA LYS A 334 -6.62 60.11 26.85
C LYS A 334 -5.17 59.69 27.15
N ALA A 335 -4.86 58.39 27.08
CA ALA A 335 -3.49 57.91 27.13
C ALA A 335 -2.83 58.07 25.75
N ARG A 336 -1.50 58.20 25.70
CA ARG A 336 -0.71 58.26 24.48
C ARG A 336 -0.19 56.86 24.14
N THR A 337 -0.55 56.34 22.97
CA THR A 337 0.06 55.12 22.44
C THR A 337 1.48 55.43 21.97
N LYS A 338 2.48 54.75 22.53
CA LYS A 338 3.86 54.78 22.03
C LYS A 338 4.09 53.67 21.01
N GLU A 339 3.69 52.45 21.35
CA GLU A 339 3.85 51.29 20.49
C GLU A 339 2.80 50.21 20.83
N ILE A 340 2.22 49.60 19.81
CA ILE A 340 1.43 48.37 19.95
C ILE A 340 1.90 47.39 18.89
N GLN A 341 2.45 46.28 19.35
CA GLN A 341 2.94 45.22 18.49
C GLN A 341 2.30 43.91 18.91
N VAL A 342 1.38 43.39 18.09
CA VAL A 342 0.77 42.07 18.28
C VAL A 342 1.16 41.21 17.09
N ILE A 343 2.09 40.26 17.30
CA ILE A 343 2.56 39.33 16.25
C ILE A 343 1.81 38.00 16.31
N CYS A 344 2.06 37.10 15.35
CA CYS A 344 1.51 35.76 15.39
C CYS A 344 2.23 34.93 16.47
N ALA A 345 1.47 34.21 17.31
CA ALA A 345 2.03 33.28 18.29
C ALA A 345 2.57 32.00 17.63
N TYR A 346 2.05 31.62 16.46
CA TYR A 346 2.63 30.59 15.62
C TYR A 346 3.87 31.14 14.89
N LYS A 347 5.00 30.42 14.97
CA LYS A 347 6.30 30.83 14.41
C LYS A 347 6.67 32.30 14.73
N GLN A 348 6.76 32.64 16.02
CA GLN A 348 6.98 34.01 16.48
C GLN A 348 8.22 34.67 15.86
N GLY A 349 9.30 33.91 15.66
CA GLY A 349 10.52 34.41 15.00
C GLY A 349 10.27 34.84 13.55
N PHE A 350 9.58 34.00 12.78
CA PHE A 350 9.18 34.30 11.40
C PHE A 350 8.26 35.53 11.34
N SER A 351 7.19 35.54 12.15
CA SER A 351 6.23 36.67 12.19
C SER A 351 6.89 37.97 12.65
N TRP A 352 7.78 37.92 13.63
CA TRP A 352 8.55 39.10 14.05
C TRP A 352 9.45 39.63 12.94
N ILE A 353 10.18 38.77 12.24
CA ILE A 353 11.03 39.20 11.12
C ILE A 353 10.16 39.81 10.01
N GLU A 354 9.12 39.11 9.57
CA GLU A 354 8.27 39.56 8.46
C GLU A 354 7.50 40.84 8.79
N GLU A 355 6.88 40.91 9.96
CA GLU A 355 5.90 41.95 10.30
C GLU A 355 6.51 43.14 11.01
N VAL A 356 7.69 43.00 11.64
CA VAL A 356 8.32 44.05 12.44
C VAL A 356 9.66 44.49 11.87
N ILE A 357 10.53 43.53 11.51
CA ILE A 357 11.90 43.84 11.08
C ILE A 357 11.97 44.29 9.63
N LEU A 358 11.38 43.54 8.71
CA LEU A 358 11.42 43.87 7.28
C LEU A 358 10.84 45.27 6.97
N PRO A 359 9.72 45.72 7.56
CA PRO A 359 9.23 47.09 7.37
C PRO A 359 10.22 48.18 7.80
N GLN A 360 11.05 47.93 8.82
CA GLN A 360 12.08 48.89 9.27
C GLN A 360 13.30 48.95 8.34
N LEU A 361 13.45 47.95 7.47
CA LEU A 361 14.51 47.84 6.47
C LEU A 361 14.04 48.27 5.08
N GLU A 362 12.74 48.48 4.89
CA GLU A 362 12.16 48.91 3.62
C GLU A 362 12.80 50.23 3.15
N GLY A 363 13.25 50.25 1.89
CA GLY A 363 13.96 51.39 1.30
C GLY A 363 15.42 51.57 1.75
N LYS A 364 15.92 50.77 2.70
CA LYS A 364 17.36 50.72 3.04
C LYS A 364 18.10 49.79 2.08
N LYS A 365 19.33 50.15 1.72
CA LYS A 365 20.20 49.34 0.84
C LYS A 365 20.87 48.21 1.61
N VAL A 366 20.11 47.22 2.04
CA VAL A 366 20.62 46.01 2.69
C VAL A 366 21.44 45.18 1.70
N LYS A 367 22.56 44.63 2.14
CA LYS A 367 23.40 43.70 1.36
C LYS A 367 23.54 42.32 1.98
N LYS A 368 23.48 42.24 3.30
CA LYS A 368 23.60 41.00 4.06
C LYS A 368 22.72 41.09 5.30
N MET A 369 22.18 39.96 5.73
CA MET A 369 21.47 39.82 6.99
C MET A 369 22.02 38.62 7.75
N GLU A 370 22.30 38.80 9.03
CA GLU A 370 22.71 37.75 9.96
C GLU A 370 21.57 37.57 10.97
N ILE A 371 21.11 36.33 11.13
CA ILE A 371 20.05 35.95 12.06
C ILE A 371 20.64 34.92 13.02
N ALA A 372 20.94 35.36 14.23
CA ALA A 372 21.39 34.48 15.30
C ALA A 372 20.16 33.87 16.00
N PHE A 373 20.17 32.55 16.24
CA PHE A 373 19.17 31.87 17.07
C PHE A 373 19.85 31.18 18.26
N LYS A 374 19.19 31.20 19.42
CA LYS A 374 19.67 30.48 20.60
C LYS A 374 19.33 28.99 20.46
N PRO A 375 20.27 28.05 20.62
CA PRO A 375 19.93 26.61 20.57
C PRO A 375 18.90 26.25 21.63
N PHE A 376 17.91 25.42 21.28
CA PHE A 376 16.83 25.02 22.18
C PHE A 376 17.24 23.76 22.95
N LEU A 377 17.80 23.95 24.14
CA LEU A 377 18.38 22.89 24.97
C LEU A 377 17.83 22.96 26.40
N PRO A 378 17.71 21.81 27.10
CA PRO A 378 17.40 21.80 28.53
C PRO A 378 18.42 22.60 29.36
N ASP A 379 17.97 23.12 30.49
CA ASP A 379 18.83 23.87 31.41
C ASP A 379 20.10 23.09 31.79
N GLY A 380 21.26 23.70 31.54
CA GLY A 380 22.57 23.12 31.84
C GLY A 380 23.12 22.17 30.76
N VAL A 381 22.38 21.91 29.68
CA VAL A 381 22.85 21.12 28.52
C VAL A 381 23.44 22.07 27.47
N THR A 382 24.68 21.80 27.05
CA THR A 382 25.38 22.57 26.01
C THR A 382 25.73 21.75 24.78
N GLU A 383 25.64 20.42 24.86
CA GLU A 383 25.92 19.52 23.74
C GLU A 383 24.67 19.27 22.90
N TRP A 384 24.85 19.21 21.58
CA TRP A 384 23.78 18.89 20.64
C TRP A 384 23.71 17.38 20.43
N VAL A 385 22.53 16.80 20.62
CA VAL A 385 22.27 15.39 20.33
C VAL A 385 21.87 15.26 18.86
N ASP A 386 22.63 14.49 18.09
CA ASP A 386 22.41 14.23 16.65
C ASP A 386 22.24 12.72 16.46
N GLU A 387 20.99 12.25 16.54
CA GLU A 387 20.58 10.85 16.36
C GLU A 387 20.39 10.50 14.88
N ASP A 388 20.31 9.21 14.52
CA ASP A 388 20.09 8.80 13.13
C ASP A 388 18.62 9.02 12.72
N GLY A 389 18.39 9.77 11.64
CA GLY A 389 17.06 10.03 11.08
C GLY A 389 16.83 9.50 9.67
N ALA A 390 17.64 8.54 9.19
CA ALA A 390 17.48 7.94 7.87
C ALA A 390 16.18 7.13 7.72
N THR A 391 15.64 6.58 8.82
CA THR A 391 14.40 5.79 8.83
C THR A 391 13.52 6.16 10.03
N PRO A 392 12.19 5.97 9.96
CA PRO A 392 11.32 6.20 11.10
C PRO A 392 11.71 5.36 12.32
N THR A 393 11.68 5.96 13.51
CA THR A 393 12.06 5.30 14.77
C THR A 393 10.86 5.10 15.68
N TYR A 394 10.39 3.86 15.79
CA TYR A 394 9.21 3.50 16.60
C TYR A 394 9.55 3.04 18.04
N HIS A 395 10.82 3.12 18.45
CA HIS A 395 11.28 2.70 19.78
C HIS A 395 11.03 3.72 20.90
N ASN A 396 10.40 4.85 20.58
CA ASN A 396 10.12 5.94 21.53
C ASN A 396 9.09 5.56 22.61
N LEU A 397 8.34 4.47 22.42
CA LEU A 397 7.25 4.02 23.32
C LEU A 397 7.71 3.44 24.66
N LYS A 398 9.03 3.31 24.90
CA LYS A 398 9.61 2.81 26.17
C LYS A 398 10.29 3.91 26.98
N ALA A 399 10.05 5.18 26.68
CA ALA A 399 10.63 6.28 27.43
C ALA A 399 10.13 6.27 28.88
N ASP A 400 11.06 6.15 29.83
CA ASP A 400 10.82 6.32 31.27
C ASP A 400 11.67 7.50 31.77
N CYS A 401 11.55 8.64 31.07
CA CYS A 401 12.35 9.83 31.32
C CYS A 401 11.46 11.08 31.18
N PRO A 402 10.76 11.48 32.26
CA PRO A 402 9.82 12.61 32.23
C PRO A 402 10.49 13.95 31.90
N ASP A 403 11.80 14.09 32.09
CA ASP A 403 12.55 15.32 31.80
C ASP A 403 13.17 15.33 30.40
N LYS A 404 13.01 14.26 29.60
CA LYS A 404 13.48 14.22 28.22
C LYS A 404 12.67 15.22 27.37
N TRP A 405 13.35 16.08 26.62
CA TRP A 405 12.70 16.95 25.62
C TRP A 405 12.60 16.22 24.28
N PHE A 406 11.47 16.36 23.59
CA PHE A 406 11.32 15.88 22.21
C PHE A 406 11.85 16.86 21.18
N ASP A 407 11.85 18.15 21.52
CA ASP A 407 12.40 19.23 20.71
C ASP A 407 13.87 18.99 20.38
N ILE A 408 14.27 19.36 19.15
CA ILE A 408 15.66 19.25 18.70
C ILE A 408 16.41 20.59 18.92
N PRO A 409 17.76 20.57 19.03
CA PRO A 409 18.56 21.76 19.31
C PRO A 409 18.32 22.94 18.36
N ILE A 410 17.96 22.66 17.11
CA ILE A 410 17.73 23.66 16.07
C ILE A 410 16.27 24.11 15.96
N ARG A 411 15.40 23.79 16.92
CA ARG A 411 13.96 24.12 16.84
C ARG A 411 13.67 25.55 16.39
N TYR A 412 14.34 26.54 16.96
CA TYR A 412 14.13 27.94 16.60
C TYR A 412 14.61 28.29 15.19
N LEU A 413 15.57 27.54 14.63
CA LEU A 413 15.86 27.62 13.20
C LEU A 413 14.73 26.98 12.36
N GLN A 414 14.13 25.89 12.84
CA GLN A 414 13.00 25.25 12.14
C GLN A 414 11.79 26.18 12.04
N GLU A 415 11.45 26.88 13.12
CA GLU A 415 10.38 27.88 13.16
C GLU A 415 10.61 29.08 12.24
N LEU A 416 11.86 29.30 11.79
CA LEU A 416 12.21 30.34 10.83
C LEU A 416 12.04 29.90 9.38
N TYR A 417 11.89 28.62 9.05
CA TYR A 417 11.71 28.21 7.66
C TYR A 417 10.37 28.74 7.08
N PRO A 418 10.31 29.27 5.83
CA PRO A 418 11.41 29.64 4.90
C PRO A 418 11.67 31.18 4.85
N VAL A 419 12.05 31.80 5.97
CA VAL A 419 12.16 33.27 6.11
C VAL A 419 13.18 33.90 5.16
N ASP A 420 14.21 33.17 4.73
CA ASP A 420 15.21 33.68 3.78
C ASP A 420 14.61 33.99 2.40
N ASP A 421 13.65 33.18 1.92
CA ASP A 421 12.94 33.46 0.67
C ASP A 421 12.01 34.70 0.82
N ILE A 422 11.44 34.92 2.01
CA ILE A 422 10.65 36.14 2.33
C ILE A 422 11.57 37.37 2.34
N ILE A 423 12.74 37.26 2.97
CA ILE A 423 13.74 38.33 3.03
C ILE A 423 14.23 38.69 1.63
N GLU A 424 14.57 37.70 0.80
CA GLU A 424 14.98 37.91 -0.60
C GLU A 424 13.90 38.66 -1.37
N LYS A 425 12.65 38.21 -1.29
CA LYS A 425 11.54 38.87 -1.98
C LYS A 425 11.29 40.30 -1.51
N LYS A 426 11.46 40.60 -0.22
CA LYS A 426 11.15 41.92 0.36
C LYS A 426 12.29 42.92 0.27
N LEU A 427 13.54 42.47 0.39
CA LEU A 427 14.74 43.33 0.40
C LEU A 427 15.52 43.29 -0.93
N GLU A 428 15.13 42.43 -1.87
CA GLU A 428 15.81 42.23 -3.16
C GLU A 428 17.30 41.89 -3.02
N ILE A 429 17.64 41.13 -1.97
CA ILE A 429 18.98 40.54 -1.77
C ILE A 429 18.94 39.06 -2.09
N ASN A 430 20.01 38.50 -2.65
CA ASN A 430 20.07 37.05 -2.85
C ASN A 430 20.01 36.34 -1.49
N ARG A 431 19.15 35.33 -1.35
CA ARG A 431 18.91 34.56 -0.11
C ARG A 431 20.16 33.94 0.52
N ASP A 432 21.22 33.68 -0.25
CA ASP A 432 22.50 33.18 0.25
C ASP A 432 23.23 34.24 1.11
N ASN A 433 22.83 35.51 1.02
CA ASN A 433 23.31 36.58 1.90
C ASN A 433 22.50 36.70 3.21
N VAL A 434 21.57 35.77 3.46
CA VAL A 434 20.91 35.58 4.75
C VAL A 434 21.61 34.42 5.46
N GLU A 435 22.42 34.74 6.45
CA GLU A 435 23.20 33.78 7.23
C GLU A 435 22.53 33.49 8.56
N PHE A 436 22.41 32.21 8.90
CA PHE A 436 21.98 31.73 10.21
C PHE A 436 23.20 31.38 11.05
N VAL A 437 23.22 31.84 12.31
CA VAL A 437 24.31 31.58 13.26
C VAL A 437 23.75 31.21 14.64
N THR A 438 24.55 30.57 15.48
CA THR A 438 24.17 30.34 16.88
C THR A 438 24.37 31.60 17.71
N TYR A 439 23.44 31.87 18.61
CA TYR A 439 23.59 32.91 19.62
C TYR A 439 24.26 32.35 20.89
N ASP A 440 25.50 32.77 21.14
CA ASP A 440 26.30 32.34 22.30
C ASP A 440 26.40 33.41 23.40
N GLY A 441 25.59 34.46 23.33
CA GLY A 441 25.60 35.54 24.33
C GLY A 441 24.85 35.20 25.62
N GLU A 442 25.08 35.99 26.67
CA GLU A 442 24.46 35.77 28.00
C GLU A 442 23.03 36.30 28.11
N HIS A 443 22.55 37.07 27.11
CA HIS A 443 21.20 37.63 27.19
C HIS A 443 20.14 36.54 27.00
N ASP A 444 19.06 36.66 27.75
CA ASP A 444 17.90 35.78 27.64
C ASP A 444 17.00 36.21 26.46
N ILE A 445 17.47 35.89 25.26
CA ILE A 445 16.81 36.13 23.98
C ILE A 445 16.71 34.83 23.17
N THR A 446 15.82 34.82 22.19
CA THR A 446 15.68 33.73 21.22
C THR A 446 16.38 34.05 19.92
N TYR A 447 16.20 35.28 19.41
CA TYR A 447 16.75 35.72 18.13
C TYR A 447 17.47 37.05 18.25
N GLU A 448 18.57 37.22 17.52
CA GLU A 448 19.22 38.51 17.24
C GLU A 448 19.34 38.68 15.72
N VAL A 449 18.90 39.82 15.21
CA VAL A 449 18.97 40.16 13.79
C VAL A 449 19.91 41.35 13.60
N LYS A 450 20.86 41.21 12.67
CA LYS A 450 21.74 42.28 12.20
C LYS A 450 21.61 42.42 10.69
N ALA A 451 21.24 43.62 10.23
CA ALA A 451 21.21 43.96 8.81
C ALA A 451 22.39 44.86 8.45
N PHE A 452 23.10 44.54 7.37
CA PHE A 452 24.30 45.24 6.94
C PHE A 452 24.11 45.94 5.59
N GLY A 453 24.68 47.13 5.46
CA GLY A 453 24.74 47.90 4.22
C GLY A 453 25.94 47.52 3.34
N ALA A 454 26.13 48.27 2.25
CA ALA A 454 27.13 47.94 1.24
C ALA A 454 28.59 48.12 1.67
N LYS A 455 28.85 48.86 2.75
CA LYS A 455 30.20 49.06 3.32
C LYS A 455 30.41 48.23 4.59
N GLY A 456 29.49 47.31 4.90
CA GLY A 456 29.52 46.52 6.14
C GLY A 456 29.01 47.29 7.37
N GLU A 457 28.42 48.47 7.19
CA GLU A 457 27.79 49.23 8.25
C GLU A 457 26.50 48.55 8.75
N ILE A 458 26.26 48.58 10.05
CA ILE A 458 25.03 48.04 10.65
C ILE A 458 23.88 49.02 10.42
N LEU A 459 22.86 48.57 9.70
CA LEU A 459 21.64 49.34 9.38
C LEU A 459 20.53 49.13 10.42
N LEU A 460 20.56 47.99 11.11
CA LEU A 460 19.63 47.60 12.17
C LEU A 460 20.27 46.51 13.02
N THR A 461 20.07 46.60 14.33
CA THR A 461 20.22 45.48 15.27
C THR A 461 18.96 45.40 16.09
N SER A 462 18.37 44.20 16.19
CA SER A 462 17.15 43.97 16.96
C SER A 462 17.19 42.59 17.60
N VAL A 463 16.51 42.43 18.73
CA VAL A 463 16.44 41.16 19.48
C VAL A 463 15.00 40.79 19.80
N TYR A 464 14.73 39.50 19.91
CA TYR A 464 13.41 38.98 20.24
C TYR A 464 13.49 37.76 21.15
N LYS A 465 12.54 37.63 22.08
CA LYS A 465 12.38 36.46 22.95
C LYS A 465 11.02 35.83 22.68
N ALA A 466 11.03 34.64 22.08
CA ALA A 466 9.83 33.85 21.82
C ALA A 466 9.28 33.23 23.09
N SER A 467 7.95 33.12 23.17
CA SER A 467 7.24 32.49 24.29
C SER A 467 6.80 31.08 23.93
N TYR A 468 6.96 30.16 24.88
CA TYR A 468 6.49 28.77 24.77
C TYR A 468 5.83 28.32 26.08
N SER A 469 4.99 27.29 26.01
CA SER A 469 4.43 26.61 27.19
C SER A 469 5.11 25.23 27.36
N GLU A 470 5.63 24.92 28.56
CA GLU A 470 6.19 23.59 28.87
C GLU A 470 5.08 22.65 29.33
N ARG A 471 5.03 21.44 28.76
CA ARG A 471 4.03 20.42 29.11
C ARG A 471 4.53 18.99 28.85
N PRO A 472 3.93 17.97 29.48
CA PRO A 472 4.18 16.59 29.06
C PRO A 472 3.70 16.36 27.62
N TYR A 473 4.36 15.44 26.91
CA TYR A 473 3.94 15.01 25.57
C TYR A 473 2.55 14.35 25.57
N LEU A 474 2.27 13.54 26.59
CA LEU A 474 0.97 12.92 26.85
C LEU A 474 0.57 13.17 28.30
N ASP A 475 -0.58 13.80 28.54
CA ASP A 475 -0.99 14.21 29.89
C ASP A 475 -1.16 13.01 30.85
N ASP A 476 -1.70 11.88 30.35
CA ASP A 476 -1.87 10.63 31.12
C ASP A 476 -0.54 9.86 31.31
N TYR A 477 0.49 10.16 30.52
CA TYR A 477 1.76 9.43 30.48
C TYR A 477 2.96 10.39 30.55
N PRO A 478 3.11 11.19 31.63
CA PRO A 478 4.15 12.23 31.73
C PRO A 478 5.57 11.67 31.68
N GLN A 479 5.78 10.38 31.93
CA GLN A 479 7.08 9.70 31.80
C GLN A 479 7.63 9.67 30.37
N MET A 480 6.78 9.93 29.36
CA MET A 480 7.17 9.94 27.95
C MET A 480 8.09 11.11 27.58
N GLY A 481 8.11 12.18 28.38
CA GLY A 481 8.90 13.38 28.15
C GLY A 481 8.06 14.64 27.98
N LYS A 482 8.73 15.73 27.58
CA LYS A 482 8.19 17.09 27.48
C LYS A 482 8.27 17.64 26.07
N VAL A 483 7.35 18.57 25.80
CA VAL A 483 7.26 19.38 24.59
C VAL A 483 7.00 20.84 24.96
N HIS A 484 7.32 21.75 24.05
CA HIS A 484 7.30 23.19 24.36
C HIS A 484 6.55 24.04 23.33
N PRO A 485 5.30 23.75 22.94
CA PRO A 485 4.59 24.48 21.88
C PRO A 485 4.63 26.00 22.08
N SER A 486 4.62 26.75 20.98
CA SER A 486 4.56 28.21 21.04
C SER A 486 3.27 28.68 21.70
N THR A 487 3.34 29.73 22.51
CA THR A 487 2.17 30.23 23.27
C THR A 487 2.01 31.74 23.13
N GLY A 488 0.77 32.20 23.30
CA GLY A 488 0.43 33.61 23.28
C GLY A 488 0.83 34.34 24.56
N PHE A 489 0.94 35.66 24.48
CA PHE A 489 1.24 36.49 25.65
C PHE A 489 0.77 37.93 25.48
N ILE A 490 0.71 38.64 26.60
CA ILE A 490 0.54 40.09 26.67
C ILE A 490 1.52 40.70 27.67
N LYS A 491 2.26 41.70 27.23
CA LYS A 491 3.14 42.55 28.03
C LYS A 491 2.77 44.01 27.83
N VAL A 492 2.58 44.73 28.93
CA VAL A 492 2.20 46.15 28.89
C VAL A 492 3.13 46.96 29.76
N PHE A 493 3.65 48.06 29.21
CA PHE A 493 4.43 49.05 29.92
C PHE A 493 3.69 50.38 29.95
N VAL A 494 3.63 51.01 31.12
CA VAL A 494 3.08 52.36 31.30
C VAL A 494 4.18 53.26 31.82
N ASN A 495 4.51 54.31 31.07
CA ASN A 495 5.63 55.22 31.35
C ASN A 495 6.95 54.46 31.61
N GLY A 496 7.19 53.37 30.87
CA GLY A 496 8.38 52.51 30.97
C GLY A 496 8.36 51.48 32.11
N ILE A 497 7.26 51.36 32.88
CA ILE A 497 7.13 50.38 33.96
C ILE A 497 6.22 49.22 33.50
N GLU A 498 6.69 47.98 33.63
CA GLU A 498 5.90 46.77 33.34
C GLU A 498 4.71 46.68 34.32
N VAL A 499 3.49 46.61 33.79
CA VAL A 499 2.24 46.53 34.58
C VAL A 499 1.42 45.28 34.31
N VAL A 500 1.64 44.61 33.17
CA VAL A 500 1.03 43.33 32.79
C VAL A 500 2.10 42.51 32.09
N ASN A 501 2.18 41.22 32.44
CA ASN A 501 3.06 40.23 31.81
C ASN A 501 2.45 38.84 32.06
N GLU A 502 1.61 38.40 31.13
CA GLU A 502 0.79 37.20 31.29
C GLU A 502 0.79 36.37 29.99
N TYR A 503 0.78 35.04 30.16
CA TYR A 503 0.55 34.12 29.05
C TYR A 503 -0.93 34.07 28.70
N ILE A 504 -1.21 33.90 27.42
CA ILE A 504 -2.54 33.70 26.87
C ILE A 504 -2.47 32.39 26.08
N ALA A 505 -3.19 31.37 26.55
CA ALA A 505 -3.30 30.13 25.80
C ALA A 505 -3.99 30.41 24.46
N THR A 506 -3.32 30.03 23.38
CA THR A 506 -3.83 30.15 22.01
C THR A 506 -5.08 29.29 21.81
N ASP A 507 -5.84 29.57 20.75
CA ASP A 507 -7.03 28.79 20.42
C ASP A 507 -6.68 27.30 20.20
N VAL A 508 -5.57 27.01 19.51
CA VAL A 508 -5.05 25.65 19.31
C VAL A 508 -4.59 24.99 20.61
N GLU A 509 -3.95 25.72 21.54
CA GLU A 509 -3.59 25.19 22.86
C GLU A 509 -4.84 24.80 23.67
N ASN A 510 -5.91 25.61 23.61
CA ASN A 510 -7.16 25.30 24.30
C ASN A 510 -7.84 24.05 23.73
N ILE A 511 -7.85 23.88 22.40
CA ILE A 511 -8.34 22.66 21.73
C ILE A 511 -7.50 21.46 22.17
N TRP A 512 -6.17 21.60 22.16
CA TRP A 512 -5.24 20.54 22.56
C TRP A 512 -5.43 20.11 24.01
N ASN A 513 -5.60 21.06 24.93
CA ASN A 513 -5.88 20.79 26.34
C ASN A 513 -7.15 19.93 26.52
N ILE A 514 -8.22 20.23 25.77
CA ILE A 514 -9.45 19.43 25.81
C ILE A 514 -9.20 18.03 25.22
N TYR A 515 -8.44 17.94 24.14
CA TYR A 515 -8.12 16.67 23.49
C TYR A 515 -7.40 15.71 24.45
N GLN A 516 -6.33 16.17 25.10
CA GLN A 516 -5.54 15.41 26.06
C GLN A 516 -6.31 15.11 27.36
N ALA A 517 -6.91 16.12 27.99
CA ALA A 517 -7.49 15.96 29.33
C ALA A 517 -8.88 15.33 29.35
N GLU A 518 -9.65 15.44 28.26
CA GLU A 518 -11.03 14.95 28.22
C GLU A 518 -11.32 13.92 27.12
N VAL A 519 -10.80 14.09 25.91
CA VAL A 519 -11.20 13.26 24.76
C VAL A 519 -10.54 11.89 24.80
N LEU A 520 -9.20 11.86 24.87
CA LEU A 520 -8.43 10.61 24.90
C LEU A 520 -8.82 9.72 26.11
N PRO A 521 -8.90 10.24 27.35
CA PRO A 521 -9.32 9.43 28.51
C PRO A 521 -10.75 8.88 28.40
N LYS A 522 -11.69 9.64 27.82
CA LYS A 522 -13.07 9.15 27.59
C LYS A 522 -13.10 8.03 26.56
N CYS A 523 -12.30 8.14 25.50
CA CYS A 523 -12.18 7.09 24.51
C CYS A 523 -11.55 5.83 25.11
N LYS A 524 -10.45 5.95 25.87
CA LYS A 524 -9.86 4.85 26.65
C LYS A 524 -10.89 4.17 27.55
N LYS A 525 -11.66 4.94 28.32
CA LYS A 525 -12.71 4.42 29.21
C LYS A 525 -13.82 3.67 28.44
N PHE A 526 -14.17 4.13 27.25
CA PHE A 526 -15.09 3.41 26.37
C PHE A 526 -14.50 2.05 25.98
N ILE A 527 -13.23 1.98 25.58
CA ILE A 527 -12.53 0.73 25.24
C ILE A 527 -12.52 -0.22 26.44
N GLU A 528 -12.12 0.26 27.62
CA GLU A 528 -12.10 -0.53 28.87
C GLU A 528 -13.49 -1.09 29.20
N THR A 529 -14.54 -0.27 29.05
CA THR A 529 -15.92 -0.70 29.30
C THR A 529 -16.37 -1.74 28.28
N LYS A 530 -16.08 -1.53 26.99
CA LYS A 530 -16.47 -2.44 25.90
C LYS A 530 -15.77 -3.80 26.00
N THR A 531 -14.51 -3.80 26.42
CA THR A 531 -13.66 -5.00 26.47
C THR A 531 -13.65 -5.68 27.85
N GLY A 532 -14.29 -5.09 28.86
CA GLY A 532 -14.19 -5.56 30.24
C GLY A 532 -12.77 -5.44 30.82
N GLY A 533 -11.95 -4.54 30.25
CA GLY A 533 -10.56 -4.30 30.65
C GLY A 533 -9.52 -5.20 29.98
N TYR A 534 -9.92 -6.15 29.13
CA TYR A 534 -9.00 -7.08 28.47
C TYR A 534 -8.84 -6.75 26.98
N ILE A 535 -7.68 -6.20 26.61
CA ILE A 535 -7.35 -5.86 25.22
C ILE A 535 -6.28 -6.80 24.64
N SER A 536 -6.37 -7.08 23.35
CA SER A 536 -5.38 -7.83 22.58
C SER A 536 -5.26 -7.29 21.15
N VAL A 537 -4.20 -7.70 20.43
CA VAL A 537 -4.00 -7.29 19.02
C VAL A 537 -5.19 -7.70 18.15
N GLU A 538 -5.75 -8.90 18.37
CA GLU A 538 -6.87 -9.47 17.60
C GLU A 538 -8.21 -8.80 17.91
N SER A 539 -8.32 -8.10 19.05
CA SER A 539 -9.56 -7.41 19.44
C SER A 539 -9.76 -6.06 18.72
N GLN A 540 -8.73 -5.57 18.03
CA GLN A 540 -8.77 -4.34 17.24
C GLN A 540 -9.68 -4.48 15.99
N PRO A 541 -10.25 -3.37 15.47
CA PRO A 541 -10.34 -2.07 16.12
C PRO A 541 -11.32 -2.07 17.31
N PHE A 542 -11.15 -1.13 18.24
CA PHE A 542 -12.01 -0.98 19.42
C PHE A 542 -13.19 -0.04 19.17
N PHE A 543 -13.04 0.91 18.25
CA PHE A 543 -14.08 1.81 17.77
C PHE A 543 -13.91 1.96 16.25
N SER A 544 -14.96 2.39 15.54
CA SER A 544 -14.87 2.59 14.08
C SER A 544 -14.19 3.92 13.76
N GLN A 545 -14.58 5.00 14.44
CA GLN A 545 -14.02 6.33 14.22
C GLN A 545 -14.16 7.24 15.46
N LEU A 546 -13.09 7.92 15.83
CA LEU A 546 -13.09 9.10 16.69
C LEU A 546 -12.97 10.32 15.77
N ARG A 547 -14.08 11.04 15.57
CA ARG A 547 -14.15 12.22 14.69
C ARG A 547 -13.99 13.50 15.51
N LEU A 548 -13.07 14.36 15.09
CA LEU A 548 -12.71 15.62 15.78
C LEU A 548 -12.92 16.78 14.81
N GLU A 549 -14.02 17.52 14.97
CA GLU A 549 -14.40 18.63 14.09
C GLU A 549 -14.01 19.96 14.71
N VAL A 550 -13.13 20.70 14.02
CA VAL A 550 -12.55 21.97 14.48
C VAL A 550 -12.81 23.07 13.45
N ASP A 551 -13.24 24.23 13.95
CA ASP A 551 -13.37 25.49 13.21
C ASP A 551 -12.63 26.55 14.03
N ALA A 552 -11.50 27.08 13.53
CA ALA A 552 -10.61 27.95 14.29
C ALA A 552 -10.01 29.08 13.43
N SER A 553 -9.77 30.23 14.07
CA SER A 553 -9.32 31.49 13.45
C SER A 553 -7.79 31.58 13.36
N GLU A 554 -7.21 30.64 12.62
CA GLU A 554 -5.78 30.38 12.64
C GLU A 554 -5.12 30.62 11.27
N PRO A 555 -3.79 30.92 11.23
CA PRO A 555 -3.02 31.03 10.00
C PRO A 555 -3.11 29.75 9.18
N ASP A 556 -3.48 29.91 7.91
CA ASP A 556 -3.49 28.85 6.92
C ASP A 556 -3.47 29.51 5.52
N TYR A 557 -2.27 29.63 4.93
CA TYR A 557 -2.07 30.25 3.62
C TYR A 557 -0.80 29.75 2.91
N PRO A 558 -0.86 29.52 1.58
CA PRO A 558 0.30 29.10 0.81
C PRO A 558 1.30 30.24 0.63
N LEU A 559 2.58 29.90 0.56
CA LEU A 559 3.66 30.79 0.17
C LEU A 559 3.92 30.71 -1.35
N PRO A 560 4.52 31.74 -1.97
CA PRO A 560 4.80 31.77 -3.40
C PRO A 560 6.06 30.99 -3.79
N PHE A 561 6.58 30.15 -2.89
CA PHE A 561 7.83 29.43 -3.04
C PHE A 561 7.54 27.94 -2.90
N ARG A 562 7.97 27.15 -3.90
CA ARG A 562 7.77 25.69 -3.92
C ARG A 562 6.29 25.34 -3.65
N GLU A 563 6.02 24.42 -2.73
CA GLU A 563 4.68 24.14 -2.17
C GLU A 563 4.58 24.55 -0.69
N ASP A 564 5.43 25.46 -0.22
CA ASP A 564 5.48 25.84 1.20
C ASP A 564 4.17 26.47 1.70
N LEU A 565 3.87 26.21 2.97
CA LEU A 565 2.62 26.58 3.64
C LEU A 565 2.92 27.15 5.02
N ILE A 566 2.23 28.23 5.42
CA ILE A 566 2.15 28.64 6.82
C ILE A 566 0.77 28.22 7.34
N SER A 567 0.72 27.13 8.11
CA SER A 567 -0.54 26.62 8.67
C SER A 567 -0.38 26.02 10.06
N SER A 568 -0.91 26.69 11.09
CA SER A 568 -1.04 26.06 12.41
C SER A 568 -2.15 25.01 12.43
N LEU A 569 -3.11 25.09 11.49
CA LEU A 569 -4.19 24.13 11.34
C LEU A 569 -3.75 22.80 10.74
N ASP A 570 -2.88 22.81 9.73
CA ASP A 570 -2.25 21.59 9.20
C ASP A 570 -1.40 20.93 10.29
N SER A 571 -0.59 21.71 11.02
CA SER A 571 0.16 21.19 12.17
C SER A 571 -0.74 20.56 13.24
N LEU A 572 -1.86 21.20 13.60
CA LEU A 572 -2.81 20.67 14.58
C LEU A 572 -3.48 19.37 14.07
N HIS A 573 -3.78 19.29 12.77
CA HIS A 573 -4.32 18.09 12.14
C HIS A 573 -3.37 16.90 12.34
N GLU A 574 -2.08 17.12 12.07
CA GLU A 574 -1.03 16.13 12.25
C GLU A 574 -0.84 15.74 13.72
N ASP A 575 -0.77 16.70 14.63
CA ASP A 575 -0.68 16.49 16.08
C ASP A 575 -1.83 15.63 16.61
N ILE A 576 -3.09 15.95 16.28
CA ILE A 576 -4.25 15.18 16.75
C ILE A 576 -4.17 13.72 16.27
N HIS A 577 -3.76 13.50 15.03
CA HIS A 577 -3.70 12.13 14.49
C HIS A 577 -2.58 11.30 15.15
N PHE A 578 -1.34 11.76 15.09
CA PHE A 578 -0.18 10.97 15.52
C PHE A 578 -0.11 10.83 17.04
N VAL A 579 -0.37 11.90 17.80
CA VAL A 579 -0.35 11.82 19.26
C VAL A 579 -1.50 10.96 19.77
N GLY A 580 -2.66 11.01 19.11
CA GLY A 580 -3.76 10.10 19.37
C GLY A 580 -3.37 8.63 19.15
N ALA A 581 -2.69 8.33 18.05
CA ALA A 581 -2.19 6.99 17.79
C ALA A 581 -1.17 6.54 18.85
N ASP A 582 -0.23 7.41 19.22
CA ASP A 582 0.78 7.10 20.23
C ASP A 582 0.18 6.91 21.64
N TYR A 583 -0.86 7.67 22.00
CA TYR A 583 -1.62 7.46 23.24
C TYR A 583 -2.15 6.01 23.34
N PHE A 584 -2.73 5.46 22.27
CA PHE A 584 -3.24 4.10 22.28
C PHE A 584 -2.14 3.03 22.21
N LYS A 585 -1.03 3.30 21.53
CA LYS A 585 0.16 2.42 21.56
C LYS A 585 0.71 2.28 22.99
N VAL A 586 0.87 3.40 23.70
CA VAL A 586 1.33 3.41 25.11
C VAL A 586 0.33 2.68 26.00
N TYR A 587 -0.98 2.96 25.87
CA TYR A 587 -2.03 2.23 26.57
C TYR A 587 -1.95 0.71 26.35
N GLY A 588 -1.77 0.28 25.09
CA GLY A 588 -1.59 -1.13 24.73
C GLY A 588 -0.42 -1.79 25.43
N MET A 589 0.74 -1.10 25.43
CA MET A 589 1.98 -1.57 26.03
C MET A 589 1.85 -1.70 27.56
N GLU A 590 1.22 -0.75 28.24
CA GLU A 590 1.01 -0.80 29.70
C GLU A 590 -0.03 -1.86 30.10
N SER A 591 -1.17 -1.92 29.42
CA SER A 591 -2.30 -2.76 29.83
C SER A 591 -2.17 -4.22 29.37
N SER A 592 -1.49 -4.49 28.24
CA SER A 592 -1.44 -5.83 27.65
C SER A 592 -0.07 -6.28 27.15
N LYS A 593 0.98 -5.43 27.28
CA LYS A 593 2.32 -5.67 26.70
C LYS A 593 2.32 -5.88 25.18
N ASN A 594 1.28 -5.39 24.49
CA ASN A 594 1.15 -5.47 23.05
C ASN A 594 1.04 -4.08 22.46
N LEU A 595 1.56 -3.91 21.24
CA LEU A 595 1.37 -2.68 20.49
C LEU A 595 -0.07 -2.64 19.93
N ILE A 596 -0.81 -1.61 20.32
CA ILE A 596 -2.14 -1.30 19.78
C ILE A 596 -1.95 -0.19 18.73
N ASP A 597 -1.92 -0.59 17.46
CA ASP A 597 -1.62 0.27 16.31
C ASP A 597 -2.78 0.37 15.30
N ALA A 598 -3.96 -0.14 15.67
CA ALA A 598 -5.22 -0.01 14.95
C ALA A 598 -6.41 0.15 15.91
N PRO A 599 -6.40 1.13 16.85
CA PRO A 599 -7.49 1.29 17.82
C PRO A 599 -8.84 1.62 17.16
N GLY A 600 -8.81 2.17 15.95
CA GLY A 600 -9.91 2.77 15.21
C GLY A 600 -9.43 4.07 14.57
N LEU A 601 -10.16 4.60 13.58
CA LEU A 601 -9.73 5.80 12.86
C LEU A 601 -9.84 7.06 13.74
N ILE A 602 -8.74 7.74 14.01
CA ILE A 602 -8.72 9.06 14.65
C ILE A 602 -8.71 10.11 13.55
N LEU A 603 -9.88 10.72 13.30
CA LEU A 603 -10.13 11.59 12.16
C LEU A 603 -10.32 13.06 12.59
N PRO A 604 -9.24 13.88 12.58
CA PRO A 604 -9.39 15.33 12.56
C PRO A 604 -10.04 15.80 11.26
N VAL A 605 -11.04 16.67 11.38
CA VAL A 605 -11.65 17.42 10.29
C VAL A 605 -11.62 18.88 10.68
N ILE A 606 -10.60 19.58 10.21
CA ILE A 606 -10.29 20.95 10.61
C ILE A 606 -10.60 21.88 9.44
N LYS A 607 -11.28 22.98 9.73
CA LYS A 607 -11.58 24.04 8.78
C LYS A 607 -11.11 25.37 9.32
N LYS A 608 -10.65 26.22 8.42
CA LYS A 608 -10.36 27.62 8.71
C LYS A 608 -11.66 28.39 8.97
N GLY A 609 -11.68 29.12 10.08
CA GLY A 609 -12.76 30.00 10.50
C GLY A 609 -12.30 31.43 10.75
N ILE A 610 -13.20 32.25 11.30
CA ILE A 610 -12.88 33.58 11.83
C ILE A 610 -13.58 33.74 13.19
N GLY A 611 -12.82 34.19 14.20
CA GLY A 611 -13.31 34.41 15.55
C GLY A 611 -13.29 33.16 16.43
N LYS A 612 -14.21 33.13 17.40
CA LYS A 612 -14.25 32.11 18.46
C LYS A 612 -14.19 30.68 17.92
N PRO A 613 -13.27 29.83 18.42
CA PRO A 613 -13.11 28.47 17.93
C PRO A 613 -14.29 27.57 18.33
N LYS A 614 -14.59 26.58 17.51
CA LYS A 614 -15.56 25.51 17.79
C LYS A 614 -14.86 24.17 17.74
N PHE A 615 -15.16 23.33 18.72
CA PHE A 615 -14.64 21.98 18.78
C PHE A 615 -15.75 20.99 19.12
N MET A 616 -16.01 20.05 18.21
CA MET A 616 -16.99 18.98 18.38
C MET A 616 -16.31 17.62 18.24
N VAL A 617 -16.64 16.71 19.15
CA VAL A 617 -16.08 15.36 19.17
C VAL A 617 -17.20 14.35 19.13
N THR A 618 -17.09 13.41 18.18
CA THR A 618 -18.04 12.31 18.02
C THR A 618 -17.30 10.98 18.00
N LEU A 619 -17.66 10.08 18.90
CA LEU A 619 -17.15 8.70 18.89
C LEU A 619 -18.18 7.79 18.22
N TYR A 620 -17.72 7.04 17.22
CA TYR A 620 -18.48 6.01 16.53
C TYR A 620 -17.90 4.64 16.83
N ASP A 621 -18.78 3.67 17.06
CA ASP A 621 -18.44 2.25 17.06
C ASP A 621 -18.90 1.61 15.74
N GLU A 622 -18.54 0.35 15.53
CA GLU A 622 -19.11 -0.49 14.48
C GLU A 622 -20.57 -0.84 14.82
N GLU A 623 -21.44 -0.93 13.81
CA GLU A 623 -22.80 -1.44 13.97
C GLU A 623 -22.79 -2.84 14.60
N GLU A 624 -21.93 -3.74 14.11
CA GLU A 624 -21.61 -5.04 14.71
C GLU A 624 -20.16 -5.46 14.42
N LYS A 625 -19.46 -5.99 15.43
CA LYS A 625 -18.05 -6.42 15.32
C LYS A 625 -17.83 -7.52 14.27
N THR A 626 -18.79 -8.41 14.13
CA THR A 626 -18.75 -9.53 13.17
C THR A 626 -20.08 -9.62 12.43
N PRO A 627 -20.10 -10.00 11.14
CA PRO A 627 -21.32 -10.25 10.41
C PRO A 627 -22.27 -11.21 11.15
N CYS A 628 -23.56 -10.89 11.17
CA CYS A 628 -24.59 -11.72 11.79
C CYS A 628 -26.00 -11.36 11.31
N ILE A 629 -26.96 -12.25 11.57
CA ILE A 629 -28.37 -12.02 11.25
C ILE A 629 -29.17 -12.10 12.56
N LYS A 630 -29.91 -11.03 12.87
CA LYS A 630 -30.70 -10.89 14.09
C LYS A 630 -32.18 -10.93 13.76
N ALA A 631 -32.91 -11.76 14.50
CA ALA A 631 -34.37 -11.79 14.54
C ALA A 631 -34.84 -11.84 16.00
N ASN A 632 -36.14 -11.67 16.25
CA ASN A 632 -36.67 -11.63 17.62
C ASN A 632 -36.42 -12.93 18.40
N ASN A 633 -36.41 -14.06 17.70
CA ASN A 633 -36.30 -15.40 18.27
C ASN A 633 -34.88 -16.01 18.14
N LYS A 634 -34.01 -15.48 17.27
CA LYS A 634 -32.75 -16.15 16.89
C LYS A 634 -31.65 -15.18 16.45
N LEU A 635 -30.41 -15.55 16.74
CA LEU A 635 -29.18 -14.92 16.24
C LEU A 635 -28.43 -15.95 15.40
N ILE A 636 -28.18 -15.64 14.12
CA ILE A 636 -27.39 -16.49 13.22
C ILE A 636 -25.98 -15.91 13.08
N LYS A 637 -24.98 -16.76 13.32
CA LYS A 637 -23.56 -16.55 13.07
C LYS A 637 -22.99 -17.84 12.48
N SER A 638 -21.84 -17.74 11.81
CA SER A 638 -21.11 -18.95 11.44
C SER A 638 -20.69 -19.73 12.69
N HIS A 639 -20.89 -21.03 12.65
CA HIS A 639 -20.35 -21.98 13.63
C HIS A 639 -19.23 -22.84 13.03
N LEU A 640 -18.95 -22.67 11.74
CA LEU A 640 -17.89 -23.37 11.01
C LEU A 640 -16.65 -22.49 10.97
N LYS A 641 -15.47 -23.11 11.12
CA LYS A 641 -14.20 -22.43 10.86
C LYS A 641 -13.65 -22.82 9.51
N ARG A 642 -12.91 -21.92 8.87
CA ARG A 642 -12.41 -22.15 7.50
C ARG A 642 -11.51 -23.39 7.43
N GLU A 643 -10.72 -23.63 8.47
CA GLU A 643 -9.79 -24.78 8.58
C GLU A 643 -10.48 -26.13 8.82
N GLU A 644 -11.78 -26.12 9.08
CA GLU A 644 -12.63 -27.31 9.28
C GLU A 644 -13.37 -27.70 7.99
N VAL A 645 -13.50 -26.78 7.03
CA VAL A 645 -14.18 -27.03 5.76
C VAL A 645 -13.23 -27.66 4.75
N GLU A 646 -13.62 -28.82 4.23
CA GLU A 646 -13.05 -29.41 3.03
C GLU A 646 -13.95 -29.02 1.85
N LEU A 647 -13.36 -28.38 0.84
CA LEU A 647 -14.01 -28.11 -0.45
C LEU A 647 -12.97 -28.24 -1.56
N TYR A 648 -13.14 -29.24 -2.42
CA TYR A 648 -12.20 -29.56 -3.49
C TYR A 648 -12.92 -30.09 -4.74
N LEU A 649 -12.29 -29.93 -5.90
CA LEU A 649 -12.84 -30.41 -7.16
C LEU A 649 -12.54 -31.92 -7.31
N GLN A 650 -13.59 -32.74 -7.26
CA GLN A 650 -13.47 -34.20 -7.33
C GLN A 650 -13.53 -34.71 -8.77
N LYS A 651 -14.45 -34.20 -9.59
CA LYS A 651 -14.71 -34.70 -10.95
C LYS A 651 -15.07 -33.55 -11.90
N LEU A 652 -14.65 -33.66 -13.15
CA LEU A 652 -15.24 -32.96 -14.29
C LEU A 652 -15.89 -33.97 -15.22
N SER A 653 -17.12 -33.73 -15.65
CA SER A 653 -17.75 -34.51 -16.72
C SER A 653 -17.96 -33.66 -17.96
N TYR A 654 -17.92 -34.30 -19.12
CA TYR A 654 -18.16 -33.67 -20.41
C TYR A 654 -19.24 -34.45 -21.17
N ALA A 655 -20.29 -33.76 -21.56
CA ALA A 655 -21.38 -34.33 -22.35
C ALA A 655 -22.04 -33.22 -23.19
N ASP A 656 -22.40 -33.51 -24.44
CA ASP A 656 -23.08 -32.57 -25.35
C ASP A 656 -22.34 -31.23 -25.51
N GLY A 657 -21.00 -31.24 -25.42
CA GLY A 657 -20.19 -30.02 -25.51
C GLY A 657 -20.10 -29.20 -24.23
N LYS A 658 -20.66 -29.68 -23.11
CA LYS A 658 -20.74 -28.96 -21.84
C LYS A 658 -19.90 -29.61 -20.75
N ILE A 659 -19.25 -28.80 -19.92
CA ILE A 659 -18.46 -29.24 -18.76
C ILE A 659 -19.24 -29.02 -17.47
N THR A 660 -19.40 -30.09 -16.67
CA THR A 660 -19.93 -30.01 -15.30
C THR A 660 -18.82 -30.27 -14.29
N ALA A 661 -18.64 -29.35 -13.34
CA ALA A 661 -17.71 -29.49 -12.23
C ALA A 661 -18.39 -30.05 -10.98
N PHE A 662 -17.80 -31.09 -10.38
CA PHE A 662 -18.29 -31.73 -9.16
C PHE A 662 -17.33 -31.44 -8.00
N LEU A 663 -17.75 -30.59 -7.08
CA LEU A 663 -17.07 -30.31 -5.82
C LEU A 663 -17.54 -31.30 -4.76
N LYS A 664 -16.65 -31.68 -3.87
CA LYS A 664 -16.99 -32.49 -2.68
C LYS A 664 -16.72 -31.69 -1.42
N THR A 665 -17.64 -31.76 -0.47
CA THR A 665 -17.50 -31.09 0.83
C THR A 665 -17.85 -31.98 2.01
N ASN A 666 -17.30 -31.66 3.18
CA ASN A 666 -17.61 -32.29 4.47
C ASN A 666 -18.65 -31.51 5.30
N ILE A 667 -19.21 -30.42 4.77
CA ILE A 667 -20.24 -29.64 5.44
C ILE A 667 -21.52 -30.47 5.58
N LYS A 668 -22.00 -30.59 6.82
CA LYS A 668 -23.21 -31.36 7.16
C LYS A 668 -24.50 -30.55 7.09
N GLU A 669 -24.40 -29.22 7.21
CA GLU A 669 -25.58 -28.36 7.18
C GLU A 669 -26.00 -28.08 5.74
N GLU A 670 -26.75 -29.01 5.17
CA GLU A 670 -27.06 -29.02 3.73
C GLU A 670 -27.88 -27.83 3.25
N LYS A 671 -28.72 -27.23 4.12
CA LYS A 671 -29.49 -26.03 3.78
C LYS A 671 -28.62 -24.82 3.42
N ILE A 672 -27.39 -24.74 3.95
CA ILE A 672 -26.43 -23.70 3.56
C ILE A 672 -25.97 -23.94 2.13
N ILE A 673 -25.65 -25.19 1.78
CA ILE A 673 -25.19 -25.58 0.44
C ILE A 673 -26.31 -25.37 -0.57
N GLU A 674 -27.53 -25.84 -0.27
CA GLU A 674 -28.71 -25.62 -1.10
C GLU A 674 -28.94 -24.14 -1.38
N SER A 675 -28.88 -23.31 -0.33
CA SER A 675 -29.01 -21.86 -0.42
C SER A 675 -27.92 -21.22 -1.28
N TYR A 676 -26.65 -21.60 -1.05
CA TYR A 676 -25.51 -21.11 -1.82
C TYR A 676 -25.66 -21.42 -3.31
N MET A 677 -25.98 -22.68 -3.64
CA MET A 677 -26.17 -23.11 -5.04
C MET A 677 -27.36 -22.43 -5.69
N TYR A 678 -28.47 -22.22 -4.97
CA TYR A 678 -29.61 -21.46 -5.46
C TYR A 678 -29.21 -20.01 -5.81
N LEU A 679 -28.55 -19.30 -4.89
CA LEU A 679 -28.14 -17.91 -5.11
C LEU A 679 -27.12 -17.82 -6.24
N LEU A 680 -26.24 -18.81 -6.36
CA LEU A 680 -25.26 -18.93 -7.43
C LEU A 680 -25.93 -19.02 -8.80
N GLU A 681 -26.90 -19.93 -8.96
CA GLU A 681 -27.67 -20.14 -10.19
C GLU A 681 -28.45 -18.88 -10.62
N HIS A 682 -28.94 -18.12 -9.65
CA HIS A 682 -29.68 -16.87 -9.89
C HIS A 682 -28.76 -15.64 -10.07
N GLN A 683 -27.43 -15.84 -10.14
CA GLN A 683 -26.41 -14.80 -10.31
C GLN A 683 -26.41 -13.71 -9.21
N LEU A 684 -26.73 -14.10 -7.98
CA LEU A 684 -26.81 -13.19 -6.83
C LEU A 684 -25.52 -13.15 -6.00
N LEU A 685 -24.58 -14.06 -6.29
CA LEU A 685 -23.28 -14.14 -5.63
C LEU A 685 -22.20 -13.49 -6.50
N LYS A 686 -21.18 -12.90 -5.88
CA LYS A 686 -19.98 -12.40 -6.57
C LYS A 686 -19.31 -13.54 -7.36
N VAL A 687 -19.25 -14.74 -6.78
CA VAL A 687 -18.66 -15.92 -7.43
C VAL A 687 -19.38 -16.34 -8.71
N SER A 688 -20.66 -16.03 -8.89
CA SER A 688 -21.43 -16.40 -10.09
C SER A 688 -20.82 -15.85 -11.39
N LYS A 689 -20.02 -14.77 -11.29
CA LYS A 689 -19.42 -14.08 -12.44
C LYS A 689 -17.98 -14.50 -12.71
N GLN A 690 -17.43 -15.43 -11.94
CA GLN A 690 -15.99 -15.73 -11.93
C GLN A 690 -15.63 -17.02 -12.66
N PHE A 691 -16.63 -17.83 -13.04
CA PHE A 691 -16.41 -19.07 -13.79
C PHE A 691 -16.24 -18.79 -15.29
N LYS A 692 -15.39 -19.62 -15.92
CA LYS A 692 -15.10 -19.63 -17.35
C LYS A 692 -15.02 -21.08 -17.81
N SER A 693 -15.54 -21.39 -19.00
CA SER A 693 -15.47 -22.74 -19.59
C SER A 693 -16.12 -23.85 -18.74
N ILE A 694 -17.12 -23.52 -17.93
CA ILE A 694 -17.89 -24.45 -17.09
C ILE A 694 -19.37 -24.10 -17.23
N ASP A 695 -20.21 -25.10 -17.50
CA ASP A 695 -21.65 -24.91 -17.74
C ASP A 695 -22.51 -25.20 -16.52
N ALA A 696 -22.03 -26.04 -15.61
CA ALA A 696 -22.73 -26.40 -14.39
C ALA A 696 -21.76 -26.73 -13.26
N LEU A 697 -22.17 -26.38 -12.04
CA LEU A 697 -21.48 -26.72 -10.81
C LEU A 697 -22.37 -27.64 -9.99
N LYS A 698 -21.77 -28.68 -9.40
CA LYS A 698 -22.43 -29.59 -8.47
C LYS A 698 -21.63 -29.70 -7.19
N ILE A 699 -22.29 -29.60 -6.03
CA ILE A 699 -21.69 -29.86 -4.72
C ILE A 699 -22.25 -31.17 -4.18
N LEU A 700 -21.34 -32.12 -3.91
CA LEU A 700 -21.61 -33.44 -3.35
C LEU A 700 -21.41 -33.41 -1.83
N THR A 701 -22.45 -33.75 -1.08
CA THR A 701 -22.42 -34.03 0.36
C THR A 701 -22.38 -35.54 0.61
N GLU A 702 -22.45 -35.97 1.87
CA GLU A 702 -22.59 -37.40 2.20
C GLU A 702 -23.94 -37.98 1.74
N GLU A 703 -24.99 -37.16 1.70
CA GLU A 703 -26.37 -37.62 1.46
C GLU A 703 -26.95 -37.15 0.13
N ASN A 704 -26.56 -35.97 -0.37
CA ASN A 704 -27.22 -35.27 -1.47
C ASN A 704 -26.25 -34.64 -2.49
N CYS A 705 -26.81 -34.22 -3.63
CA CYS A 705 -26.10 -33.50 -4.69
C CYS A 705 -26.89 -32.24 -5.07
N TYR A 706 -26.27 -31.07 -4.89
CA TYR A 706 -26.85 -29.78 -5.23
C TYR A 706 -26.25 -29.28 -6.53
N ALA A 707 -27.07 -28.81 -7.47
CA ALA A 707 -26.63 -28.35 -8.78
C ALA A 707 -27.01 -26.89 -9.01
N ALA A 708 -26.16 -26.17 -9.74
CA ALA A 708 -26.42 -24.82 -10.22
C ALA A 708 -25.93 -24.70 -11.66
N GLY A 709 -26.77 -24.17 -12.54
CA GLY A 709 -26.33 -23.73 -13.87
C GLY A 709 -25.36 -22.56 -13.77
N ILE A 710 -24.27 -22.61 -14.53
CA ILE A 710 -23.30 -21.51 -14.65
C ILE A 710 -23.61 -20.75 -15.93
N ILE A 711 -23.75 -19.44 -15.79
CA ILE A 711 -23.89 -18.54 -16.93
C ILE A 711 -22.56 -17.81 -17.08
N GLU A 712 -21.78 -18.25 -18.06
CA GLU A 712 -20.51 -17.61 -18.40
C GLU A 712 -20.76 -16.15 -18.80
N GLN A 713 -19.97 -15.25 -18.24
CA GLN A 713 -20.06 -13.83 -18.56
C GLN A 713 -19.57 -13.58 -19.99
N HIS A 714 -20.20 -12.64 -20.68
CA HIS A 714 -19.75 -12.21 -21.99
C HIS A 714 -18.34 -11.63 -21.88
N VAL A 715 -17.42 -12.11 -22.72
CA VAL A 715 -16.06 -11.56 -22.79
C VAL A 715 -16.14 -10.09 -23.21
N LEU A 716 -15.61 -9.20 -22.38
CA LEU A 716 -15.62 -7.77 -22.69
C LEU A 716 -14.84 -7.50 -23.99
N GLU A 717 -15.42 -6.70 -24.88
CA GLU A 717 -14.74 -6.30 -26.11
C GLU A 717 -13.55 -5.40 -25.79
N LYS A 718 -12.41 -5.71 -26.41
CA LYS A 718 -11.13 -5.00 -26.25
C LYS A 718 -10.91 -4.03 -27.43
N ASN A 719 -11.74 -3.01 -27.54
CA ASN A 719 -11.82 -2.11 -28.70
C ASN A 719 -11.47 -0.63 -28.39
N LEU A 720 -11.14 -0.29 -27.14
CA LEU A 720 -10.82 1.08 -26.73
C LEU A 720 -9.32 1.34 -26.84
N SER A 721 -8.91 2.47 -27.42
CA SER A 721 -7.52 2.91 -27.36
C SER A 721 -7.27 3.61 -26.02
N ILE A 722 -6.12 3.35 -25.39
CA ILE A 722 -5.73 4.09 -24.17
C ILE A 722 -5.57 5.60 -24.42
N LEU A 723 -5.33 6.01 -25.67
CA LEU A 723 -5.24 7.42 -26.05
C LEU A 723 -6.59 8.15 -26.00
N ASP A 724 -7.70 7.41 -25.97
CA ASP A 724 -9.06 7.96 -25.91
C ASP A 724 -9.58 8.06 -24.47
N ILE A 725 -8.80 7.63 -23.47
CA ILE A 725 -9.15 7.67 -22.04
C ILE A 725 -8.51 8.92 -21.42
N ASP A 726 -9.30 9.69 -20.67
CA ASP A 726 -8.75 10.72 -19.80
C ASP A 726 -8.09 10.05 -18.58
N LEU A 727 -6.76 10.04 -18.56
CA LEU A 727 -5.95 9.48 -17.48
C LEU A 727 -5.67 10.48 -16.36
N MET A 728 -6.27 11.68 -16.42
CA MET A 728 -6.24 12.68 -15.35
C MET A 728 -4.81 13.09 -14.94
N GLU A 729 -3.90 13.27 -15.91
CA GLU A 729 -2.46 13.47 -15.65
C GLU A 729 -2.11 14.68 -14.75
N HIS A 730 -3.03 15.65 -14.58
CA HIS A 730 -2.88 16.84 -13.73
C HIS A 730 -3.91 16.92 -12.59
N THR A 731 -4.75 15.90 -12.42
CA THR A 731 -5.85 15.91 -11.45
C THR A 731 -5.65 14.81 -10.42
N LEU A 732 -5.86 15.13 -9.16
CA LEU A 732 -5.83 14.17 -8.07
C LEU A 732 -6.96 13.15 -8.26
N ILE A 733 -6.60 11.87 -8.36
CA ILE A 733 -7.53 10.77 -8.63
C ILE A 733 -8.07 10.22 -7.31
N GLY A 734 -9.38 10.32 -7.06
CA GLY A 734 -10.05 9.64 -5.94
C GLY A 734 -10.41 8.19 -6.29
N TYR A 735 -10.98 7.45 -5.34
CA TYR A 735 -11.41 6.06 -5.60
C TYR A 735 -12.50 5.99 -6.69
N GLY A 736 -13.39 6.98 -6.77
CA GLY A 736 -14.45 7.02 -7.80
C GLY A 736 -13.85 7.15 -9.20
N GLU A 737 -13.01 8.15 -9.40
CA GLU A 737 -12.31 8.41 -10.66
C GLU A 737 -11.40 7.22 -11.05
N TYR A 738 -10.72 6.62 -10.08
CA TYR A 738 -9.95 5.40 -10.26
C TYR A 738 -10.79 4.26 -10.84
N ILE A 739 -11.98 3.99 -10.30
CA ILE A 739 -12.87 2.95 -10.80
C ILE A 739 -13.38 3.27 -12.22
N GLU A 740 -13.64 4.54 -12.54
CA GLU A 740 -14.00 4.97 -13.89
C GLU A 740 -12.89 4.68 -14.92
N ILE A 741 -11.63 4.99 -14.58
CA ILE A 741 -10.47 4.67 -15.42
C ILE A 741 -10.31 3.15 -15.55
N ILE A 742 -10.37 2.41 -14.44
CA ILE A 742 -10.26 0.94 -14.45
C ILE A 742 -11.32 0.29 -15.34
N ASN A 743 -12.57 0.77 -15.30
CA ASN A 743 -13.63 0.22 -16.15
C ASN A 743 -13.38 0.47 -17.63
N GLN A 744 -12.80 1.62 -18.01
CA GLN A 744 -12.39 1.88 -19.39
C GLN A 744 -11.19 1.03 -19.80
N LEU A 745 -10.19 0.88 -18.92
CA LEU A 745 -8.99 0.06 -19.18
C LEU A 745 -9.30 -1.42 -19.40
N LYS A 746 -10.40 -1.94 -18.83
CA LYS A 746 -10.89 -3.30 -19.14
C LYS A 746 -11.17 -3.50 -20.64
N HIS A 747 -11.42 -2.44 -21.41
CA HIS A 747 -11.66 -2.47 -22.86
C HIS A 747 -10.40 -2.22 -23.71
N VAL A 748 -9.23 -2.03 -23.10
CA VAL A 748 -7.97 -1.75 -23.84
C VAL A 748 -7.27 -3.06 -24.24
N PRO A 749 -6.91 -3.25 -25.52
CA PRO A 749 -6.20 -4.44 -25.97
C PRO A 749 -4.76 -4.49 -25.46
N GLY A 750 -4.21 -5.71 -25.34
CA GLY A 750 -2.84 -5.92 -24.86
C GLY A 750 -2.67 -5.91 -23.34
N ILE A 751 -3.74 -5.61 -22.60
CA ILE A 751 -3.75 -5.67 -21.12
C ILE A 751 -4.92 -6.48 -20.57
N ASN A 752 -4.71 -7.01 -19.36
CA ASN A 752 -5.75 -7.58 -18.52
C ASN A 752 -5.86 -6.75 -17.23
N VAL A 753 -7.10 -6.46 -16.80
CA VAL A 753 -7.39 -5.62 -15.63
C VAL A 753 -8.34 -6.38 -14.72
N TYR A 754 -7.91 -6.67 -13.50
CA TYR A 754 -8.63 -7.60 -12.63
C TYR A 754 -8.50 -7.27 -11.14
N PRO A 755 -9.54 -7.59 -10.34
CA PRO A 755 -9.49 -7.36 -8.90
C PRO A 755 -8.52 -8.33 -8.23
N ILE A 756 -7.66 -7.83 -7.35
CA ILE A 756 -6.65 -8.61 -6.61
C ILE A 756 -6.95 -8.70 -5.12
N ALA A 757 -7.66 -7.72 -4.55
CA ALA A 757 -8.08 -7.72 -3.16
C ALA A 757 -9.33 -6.85 -2.99
N THR A 758 -9.97 -6.97 -1.83
CA THR A 758 -11.05 -6.09 -1.38
C THR A 758 -10.62 -5.51 -0.03
N SER A 759 -10.78 -4.21 0.19
CA SER A 759 -10.34 -3.49 1.38
C SER A 759 -11.19 -3.78 2.62
N TYR A 760 -10.77 -3.26 3.78
CA TYR A 760 -11.51 -3.34 5.02
C TYR A 760 -12.96 -2.83 4.86
N LEU A 761 -13.18 -1.73 4.15
CA LEU A 761 -14.50 -1.15 3.88
C LEU A 761 -15.14 -1.63 2.57
N GLY A 762 -14.64 -2.70 1.95
CA GLY A 762 -15.32 -3.35 0.83
C GLY A 762 -15.01 -2.77 -0.56
N ARG A 763 -13.98 -1.93 -0.71
CA ARG A 763 -13.54 -1.38 -2.00
C ARG A 763 -12.61 -2.34 -2.72
N ASP A 764 -12.71 -2.44 -4.05
CA ASP A 764 -11.87 -3.37 -4.82
C ASP A 764 -10.55 -2.73 -5.25
N ILE A 765 -9.47 -3.49 -5.11
CA ILE A 765 -8.12 -3.14 -5.55
C ILE A 765 -7.85 -3.92 -6.86
N TYR A 766 -7.29 -3.26 -7.88
CA TYR A 766 -7.09 -3.84 -9.21
C TYR A 766 -5.61 -3.87 -9.59
N ALA A 767 -5.23 -4.92 -10.32
CA ALA A 767 -3.97 -5.00 -11.04
C ALA A 767 -4.18 -4.84 -12.53
N ILE A 768 -3.15 -4.33 -13.21
CA ILE A 768 -3.05 -4.22 -14.66
C ILE A 768 -1.85 -5.05 -15.13
N GLU A 769 -2.11 -6.12 -15.86
CA GLU A 769 -1.11 -7.03 -16.41
C GLU A 769 -0.91 -6.76 -17.90
N LEU A 770 0.34 -6.62 -18.36
CA LEU A 770 0.67 -6.63 -19.78
C LEU A 770 0.63 -8.06 -20.33
N LEU A 771 -0.21 -8.29 -21.34
CA LEU A 771 -0.44 -9.62 -21.86
C LEU A 771 0.65 -10.08 -22.85
N PRO A 772 1.03 -11.36 -22.81
CA PRO A 772 1.83 -11.99 -23.86
C PRO A 772 1.13 -11.90 -25.23
N LYS A 773 1.91 -11.85 -26.31
CA LYS A 773 1.40 -11.85 -27.70
C LYS A 773 1.18 -13.27 -28.24
N GLU A 774 1.61 -14.26 -27.48
CA GLU A 774 1.51 -15.68 -27.78
C GLU A 774 0.04 -16.14 -27.84
N GLU A 775 -0.29 -16.96 -28.83
CA GLU A 775 -1.63 -17.54 -28.97
C GLU A 775 -1.76 -18.88 -28.22
N GLY A 776 -2.99 -19.20 -27.81
CA GLY A 776 -3.29 -20.44 -27.10
C GLY A 776 -3.01 -20.33 -25.59
N TYR A 777 -2.68 -21.46 -24.97
CA TYR A 777 -2.35 -21.52 -23.56
C TYR A 777 -0.92 -21.02 -23.37
N VAL A 778 -0.69 -20.14 -22.41
CA VAL A 778 0.63 -19.62 -22.06
C VAL A 778 0.99 -20.12 -20.67
N SER A 779 2.12 -20.83 -20.56
CA SER A 779 2.58 -21.36 -19.28
C SER A 779 3.22 -20.28 -18.42
N ARG A 780 2.63 -20.07 -17.24
CA ARG A 780 3.22 -19.24 -16.18
C ARG A 780 4.62 -19.74 -15.81
N THR A 781 4.78 -21.05 -15.66
CA THR A 781 6.04 -21.68 -15.26
C THR A 781 7.16 -21.35 -16.24
N LYS A 782 6.91 -21.51 -17.55
CA LYS A 782 7.91 -21.17 -18.59
C LYS A 782 8.13 -19.69 -18.72
N ARG A 783 7.10 -18.85 -18.59
CA ARG A 783 7.22 -17.39 -18.62
C ARG A 783 8.14 -16.88 -17.52
N ILE A 784 7.96 -17.31 -16.27
CA ILE A 784 8.80 -16.91 -15.13
C ILE A 784 10.21 -17.51 -15.25
N THR A 785 10.34 -18.72 -15.79
CA THR A 785 11.67 -19.31 -16.06
C THR A 785 12.44 -18.54 -17.13
N ASN A 786 11.76 -18.03 -18.16
CA ASN A 786 12.41 -17.44 -19.33
C ASN A 786 12.61 -15.92 -19.22
N LEU A 787 11.76 -15.21 -18.48
CA LEU A 787 11.73 -13.75 -18.47
C LEU A 787 11.76 -13.21 -17.04
N PRO A 788 12.43 -12.06 -16.80
CA PRO A 788 12.29 -11.35 -15.55
C PRO A 788 10.84 -10.97 -15.26
N SER A 789 10.53 -10.78 -13.99
CA SER A 789 9.21 -10.34 -13.51
C SER A 789 9.35 -9.08 -12.65
N GLN A 790 8.47 -8.11 -12.86
CA GLN A 790 8.42 -6.86 -12.10
C GLN A 790 6.99 -6.56 -11.61
N ILE A 791 6.88 -6.12 -10.36
CA ILE A 791 5.68 -5.49 -9.80
C ILE A 791 5.98 -4.01 -9.58
N ILE A 792 5.09 -3.13 -10.05
CA ILE A 792 5.06 -1.71 -9.67
C ILE A 792 3.79 -1.49 -8.85
N ASN A 793 3.97 -1.19 -7.57
CA ASN A 793 2.88 -0.87 -6.65
C ASN A 793 2.82 0.65 -6.47
N SER A 794 1.61 1.21 -6.47
CA SER A 794 1.40 2.64 -6.26
C SER A 794 0.41 2.87 -5.12
N ARG A 795 0.65 3.96 -4.38
CA ARG A 795 -0.27 4.52 -3.40
C ARG A 795 -0.63 3.52 -2.30
N HIS A 796 0.42 2.89 -1.77
CA HIS A 796 0.37 2.14 -0.51
C HIS A 796 -0.05 3.05 0.64
N HIS A 797 0.54 4.25 0.71
CA HIS A 797 -0.01 5.32 1.51
C HIS A 797 -0.89 6.22 0.65
N ALA A 798 -2.06 6.59 1.15
CA ALA A 798 -3.06 7.15 0.25
C ALA A 798 -2.95 8.66 0.01
N ASN A 799 -2.25 9.38 0.88
CA ASN A 799 -1.92 10.81 0.73
C ASN A 799 -0.76 11.06 -0.25
N GLU A 800 -0.03 10.02 -0.64
CA GLU A 800 1.09 10.03 -1.60
C GLU A 800 0.54 9.83 -3.04
N VAL A 801 0.02 10.92 -3.62
CA VAL A 801 -1.00 10.88 -4.67
C VAL A 801 -0.48 10.61 -6.08
N SER A 802 0.72 11.06 -6.42
CA SER A 802 1.21 11.14 -7.80
C SER A 802 1.56 9.78 -8.39
N SER A 803 1.82 8.78 -7.54
CA SER A 803 2.10 7.40 -7.92
C SER A 803 0.95 6.74 -8.70
N THR A 804 -0.32 7.10 -8.44
CA THR A 804 -1.47 6.63 -9.23
C THR A 804 -1.47 7.24 -10.63
N ASN A 805 -1.24 8.55 -10.74
CA ASN A 805 -1.14 9.25 -12.02
C ASN A 805 0.03 8.67 -12.85
N ALA A 806 1.18 8.47 -12.21
CA ALA A 806 2.36 7.87 -12.81
C ALA A 806 2.08 6.46 -13.36
N ALA A 807 1.35 5.62 -12.63
CA ALA A 807 0.98 4.27 -13.09
C ALA A 807 0.21 4.32 -14.42
N PHE A 808 -0.74 5.24 -14.57
CA PHE A 808 -1.51 5.39 -15.80
C PHE A 808 -0.69 6.03 -16.94
N MET A 809 0.12 7.04 -16.63
CA MET A 809 1.04 7.67 -17.60
C MET A 809 2.05 6.66 -18.13
N LEU A 810 2.65 5.85 -17.26
CA LEU A 810 3.57 4.77 -17.61
C LEU A 810 2.86 3.76 -18.52
N LEU A 811 1.67 3.29 -18.13
CA LEU A 811 0.90 2.35 -18.94
C LEU A 811 0.63 2.88 -20.36
N LYS A 812 0.25 4.16 -20.49
CA LYS A 812 0.07 4.83 -21.79
C LYS A 812 1.34 4.78 -22.62
N LYS A 813 2.51 5.09 -22.04
CA LYS A 813 3.80 5.01 -22.76
C LYS A 813 4.09 3.58 -23.20
N LEU A 814 3.94 2.60 -22.31
CA LEU A 814 4.21 1.18 -22.59
C LEU A 814 3.36 0.61 -23.72
N LEU A 815 2.11 1.08 -23.87
CA LEU A 815 1.19 0.63 -24.90
C LEU A 815 1.31 1.37 -26.24
N THR A 816 1.91 2.56 -26.27
CA THR A 816 1.86 3.45 -27.45
C THR A 816 3.22 3.74 -28.06
N GLU A 817 4.32 3.66 -27.31
CA GLU A 817 5.65 3.95 -27.82
C GLU A 817 6.30 2.73 -28.49
N GLU A 818 6.90 2.92 -29.68
CA GLU A 818 7.46 1.83 -30.49
C GLU A 818 8.57 1.03 -29.77
N LYS A 819 9.35 1.68 -28.89
CA LYS A 819 10.41 1.01 -28.11
C LYS A 819 9.87 -0.09 -27.18
N TYR A 820 8.62 0.02 -26.72
CA TYR A 820 7.98 -0.95 -25.82
C TYR A 820 7.16 -2.01 -26.54
N LYS A 821 7.07 -1.98 -27.86
CA LYS A 821 6.28 -2.96 -28.64
C LYS A 821 6.68 -4.42 -28.38
N SER A 822 7.93 -4.67 -27.97
CA SER A 822 8.45 -6.01 -27.65
C SER A 822 8.45 -6.34 -26.15
N ILE A 823 7.97 -5.45 -25.27
CA ILE A 823 8.10 -5.58 -23.82
C ILE A 823 7.51 -6.89 -23.28
N SER A 824 6.33 -7.29 -23.76
CA SER A 824 5.67 -8.51 -23.27
C SER A 824 6.43 -9.78 -23.63
N GLY A 825 7.32 -9.76 -24.62
CA GLY A 825 8.23 -10.88 -24.94
C GLY A 825 9.55 -10.86 -24.16
N LYS A 826 9.77 -9.85 -23.30
CA LYS A 826 11.01 -9.62 -22.57
C LYS A 826 10.83 -9.52 -21.05
N LEU A 827 9.63 -9.21 -20.58
CA LEU A 827 9.33 -8.94 -19.17
C LEU A 827 7.90 -9.40 -18.84
N ASN A 828 7.69 -9.96 -17.66
CA ASN A 828 6.38 -10.05 -17.02
C ASN A 828 6.19 -8.79 -16.16
N LEU A 829 5.22 -7.94 -16.50
CA LEU A 829 4.99 -6.67 -15.79
C LEU A 829 3.55 -6.56 -15.32
N VAL A 830 3.38 -6.23 -14.05
CA VAL A 830 2.09 -5.90 -13.43
C VAL A 830 2.19 -4.60 -12.66
N ILE A 831 1.16 -3.76 -12.80
CA ILE A 831 1.05 -2.44 -12.18
C ILE A 831 -0.19 -2.43 -11.28
N VAL A 832 -0.07 -1.96 -10.05
CA VAL A 832 -1.17 -1.71 -9.11
C VAL A 832 -1.32 -0.19 -8.95
N PRO A 833 -2.30 0.46 -9.60
CA PRO A 833 -2.38 1.92 -9.58
C PRO A 833 -2.77 2.52 -8.23
N MET A 834 -3.48 1.76 -7.38
CA MET A 834 -3.94 2.21 -6.07
C MET A 834 -4.14 1.02 -5.13
N GLU A 835 -3.22 0.82 -4.19
CA GLU A 835 -3.31 -0.26 -3.20
C GLU A 835 -4.21 0.13 -2.01
N ASN A 836 -4.01 1.30 -1.40
CA ASN A 836 -4.79 1.74 -0.24
C ASN A 836 -6.05 2.53 -0.64
N VAL A 837 -7.04 1.82 -1.17
CA VAL A 837 -8.30 2.38 -1.66
C VAL A 837 -9.19 2.99 -0.57
N ASP A 838 -9.07 2.52 0.68
CA ASP A 838 -9.84 3.06 1.81
C ASP A 838 -9.25 4.36 2.33
N GLY A 839 -7.93 4.40 2.52
CA GLY A 839 -7.20 5.63 2.81
C GLY A 839 -7.44 6.66 1.71
N ALA A 840 -7.44 6.24 0.43
CA ALA A 840 -7.62 7.16 -0.70
C ALA A 840 -9.01 7.80 -0.69
N ALA A 841 -10.04 7.06 -0.27
CA ALA A 841 -11.38 7.61 -0.10
C ALA A 841 -11.45 8.62 1.05
N ILE A 842 -10.73 8.39 2.16
CA ILE A 842 -10.65 9.34 3.28
C ILE A 842 -9.89 10.60 2.85
N HIS A 843 -8.72 10.43 2.23
CA HIS A 843 -7.88 11.49 1.68
C HIS A 843 -8.66 12.40 0.73
N TYR A 844 -9.37 11.78 -0.23
CA TYR A 844 -10.12 12.51 -1.25
C TYR A 844 -11.23 13.39 -0.68
N GLU A 845 -11.84 13.00 0.45
CA GLU A 845 -12.83 13.84 1.13
C GLU A 845 -12.19 14.99 1.91
N LEU A 846 -11.06 14.76 2.57
CA LEU A 846 -10.37 15.79 3.36
C LEU A 846 -9.73 16.88 2.49
N GLN A 847 -9.11 16.49 1.37
CA GLN A 847 -8.43 17.43 0.48
C GLN A 847 -9.39 18.42 -0.19
N LYS A 848 -10.70 18.12 -0.27
CA LYS A 848 -11.70 19.05 -0.82
C LYS A 848 -11.79 20.35 0.00
N ASP A 849 -11.60 20.26 1.31
CA ASP A 849 -11.53 21.43 2.18
C ASP A 849 -10.10 22.00 2.21
N ASN A 850 -9.09 21.13 2.32
CA ASN A 850 -7.69 21.52 2.49
C ASN A 850 -6.77 20.84 1.45
N PRO A 851 -6.70 21.35 0.20
CA PRO A 851 -6.10 20.63 -0.93
C PRO A 851 -4.56 20.61 -0.95
N LYS A 852 -3.91 21.28 0.00
CA LYS A 852 -2.44 21.39 0.08
C LYS A 852 -1.86 20.87 1.41
N TRP A 853 -2.70 20.30 2.27
CA TRP A 853 -2.27 19.74 3.55
C TRP A 853 -1.68 18.35 3.38
N LYS A 854 -0.83 17.92 4.33
CA LYS A 854 -0.18 16.60 4.30
C LYS A 854 -1.18 15.44 4.44
N LEU A 855 -2.19 15.62 5.30
CA LEU A 855 -3.30 14.69 5.52
C LEU A 855 -2.86 13.25 5.89
N HIS A 856 -1.87 13.11 6.77
CA HIS A 856 -1.33 11.79 7.15
C HIS A 856 -2.34 10.87 7.84
N VAL A 857 -3.47 11.40 8.33
CA VAL A 857 -4.60 10.58 8.78
C VAL A 857 -5.06 9.56 7.72
N ALA A 858 -4.88 9.88 6.44
CA ALA A 858 -5.23 9.03 5.32
C ALA A 858 -4.02 8.26 4.73
N ARG A 859 -2.83 8.38 5.36
CA ARG A 859 -1.65 7.58 5.03
C ARG A 859 -1.96 6.10 5.15
N PHE A 860 -2.57 5.70 6.27
CA PHE A 860 -2.90 4.32 6.59
C PHE A 860 -4.27 3.87 6.07
N ASN A 861 -4.67 2.63 6.34
CA ASN A 861 -5.99 2.12 5.91
C ASN A 861 -7.16 2.71 6.73
N ALA A 862 -8.37 2.20 6.47
CA ALA A 862 -9.63 2.65 7.05
C ALA A 862 -9.67 2.82 8.59
N ILE A 863 -8.78 2.14 9.32
CA ILE A 863 -8.74 2.12 10.79
C ILE A 863 -7.37 2.53 11.35
N GLY A 864 -6.53 3.17 10.54
CA GLY A 864 -5.24 3.72 10.95
C GLY A 864 -4.10 2.71 11.02
N LYS A 865 -4.24 1.52 10.41
CA LYS A 865 -3.21 0.48 10.42
C LYS A 865 -2.23 0.64 9.25
N GLU A 866 -0.94 0.62 9.58
CA GLU A 866 0.13 0.31 8.64
C GLU A 866 0.06 -1.17 8.24
N PHE A 867 -0.59 -1.46 7.10
CA PHE A 867 -0.91 -2.82 6.70
C PHE A 867 0.22 -3.50 5.91
N TYR A 868 1.32 -2.81 5.60
CA TYR A 868 2.52 -3.45 5.03
C TYR A 868 3.05 -4.59 5.93
N HIS A 869 2.86 -4.49 7.25
CA HIS A 869 3.19 -5.54 8.22
C HIS A 869 2.25 -6.76 8.18
N GLU A 870 1.16 -6.69 7.42
CA GLU A 870 0.16 -7.76 7.25
C GLU A 870 0.38 -8.55 5.95
N HIS A 871 1.35 -8.16 5.12
CA HIS A 871 1.76 -8.94 3.95
C HIS A 871 2.12 -10.38 4.34
N PHE A 872 1.70 -11.33 3.49
CA PHE A 872 1.85 -12.77 3.68
C PHE A 872 1.11 -13.35 4.91
N LYS A 873 0.18 -12.62 5.54
CA LYS A 873 -0.73 -13.14 6.59
C LYS A 873 -2.12 -13.47 6.02
N SER A 874 -2.38 -14.74 5.76
CA SER A 874 -3.59 -15.18 5.02
C SER A 874 -4.95 -15.02 5.72
N ASP A 875 -5.00 -14.62 6.99
CA ASP A 875 -6.25 -14.44 7.75
C ASP A 875 -6.34 -13.05 8.41
N THR A 876 -5.67 -12.07 7.81
CA THR A 876 -5.73 -10.68 8.30
C THR A 876 -7.09 -10.03 8.02
N ILE A 877 -7.54 -9.16 8.91
CA ILE A 877 -8.70 -8.28 8.67
C ILE A 877 -8.34 -7.11 7.74
N HIS A 878 -7.05 -6.82 7.58
CA HIS A 878 -6.50 -5.79 6.70
C HIS A 878 -6.29 -6.37 5.31
N THR A 879 -7.40 -6.72 4.67
CA THR A 879 -7.44 -7.54 3.47
C THR A 879 -6.81 -6.88 2.24
N GLU A 880 -6.51 -5.58 2.29
CA GLU A 880 -5.68 -4.85 1.33
C GLU A 880 -4.31 -5.52 1.16
N ALA A 881 -3.69 -5.98 2.26
CA ALA A 881 -2.39 -6.64 2.28
C ALA A 881 -2.33 -7.94 1.44
N MET A 882 -3.50 -8.49 1.07
CA MET A 882 -3.56 -9.64 0.17
C MET A 882 -3.26 -9.29 -1.28
N ALA A 883 -3.35 -8.01 -1.67
CA ALA A 883 -3.02 -7.53 -3.01
C ALA A 883 -1.58 -7.90 -3.40
N LEU A 884 -0.59 -7.39 -2.66
CA LEU A 884 0.81 -7.70 -2.91
C LEU A 884 1.10 -9.20 -2.76
N THR A 885 0.54 -9.86 -1.74
CA THR A 885 0.78 -11.29 -1.48
C THR A 885 0.38 -12.16 -2.67
N ARG A 886 -0.83 -11.93 -3.21
CA ARG A 886 -1.36 -12.69 -4.36
C ARG A 886 -0.57 -12.40 -5.63
N LEU A 887 -0.18 -11.15 -5.87
CA LEU A 887 0.65 -10.80 -7.01
C LEU A 887 2.06 -11.38 -6.90
N TRP A 888 2.67 -11.36 -5.71
CA TRP A 888 3.96 -11.98 -5.47
C TRP A 888 3.92 -13.49 -5.77
N GLU A 889 2.90 -14.18 -5.24
CA GLU A 889 2.68 -15.61 -5.52
C GLU A 889 2.47 -15.87 -7.02
N LYS A 890 1.73 -15.00 -7.72
CA LYS A 890 1.45 -15.14 -9.16
C LYS A 890 2.65 -14.84 -10.06
N TYR A 891 3.51 -13.87 -9.75
CA TYR A 891 4.56 -13.43 -10.68
C TYR A 891 5.99 -13.79 -10.28
N LEU A 892 6.22 -14.11 -9.00
CA LEU A 892 7.55 -14.39 -8.43
C LEU A 892 8.58 -13.33 -8.87
N PRO A 893 8.34 -12.04 -8.53
CA PRO A 893 9.04 -10.91 -9.11
C PRO A 893 10.52 -10.88 -8.72
N ASP A 894 11.37 -10.60 -9.71
CA ASP A 894 12.78 -10.25 -9.50
C ASP A 894 12.89 -8.86 -8.86
N ILE A 895 12.02 -7.93 -9.27
CA ILE A 895 12.01 -6.53 -8.80
C ILE A 895 10.60 -6.16 -8.35
N ILE A 896 10.50 -5.57 -7.15
CA ILE A 896 9.32 -4.85 -6.69
C ILE A 896 9.71 -3.39 -6.51
N ILE A 897 8.98 -2.52 -7.19
CA ILE A 897 9.01 -1.07 -6.97
C ILE A 897 7.73 -0.70 -6.23
N ASP A 898 7.89 0.03 -5.14
CA ASP A 898 6.79 0.63 -4.40
C ASP A 898 6.90 2.15 -4.52
N ASN A 899 5.97 2.76 -5.25
CA ASN A 899 5.95 4.18 -5.51
C ASN A 899 5.27 4.91 -4.35
N HIS A 900 6.08 5.59 -3.53
CA HIS A 900 5.69 6.37 -2.35
C HIS A 900 5.93 7.86 -2.57
N GLY A 901 5.55 8.62 -1.57
CA GLY A 901 5.71 10.05 -1.48
C GLY A 901 6.05 10.54 -0.09
N VAL A 902 6.48 11.79 -0.02
CA VAL A 902 6.80 12.51 1.20
C VAL A 902 6.14 13.89 1.20
N PRO A 903 6.09 14.56 2.36
CA PRO A 903 5.57 15.92 2.45
C PRO A 903 6.09 16.83 1.32
N SER A 904 5.19 17.60 0.73
CA SER A 904 5.51 18.60 -0.30
C SER A 904 6.09 19.90 0.27
N HIS A 905 5.98 20.07 1.59
CA HIS A 905 6.44 21.19 2.39
C HIS A 905 6.87 20.68 3.76
N GLU A 906 7.20 21.57 4.70
CA GLU A 906 7.62 21.15 6.03
C GLU A 906 6.55 20.29 6.73
N TRP A 907 7.01 19.30 7.50
CA TRP A 907 6.18 18.45 8.35
C TRP A 907 6.40 18.80 9.82
N GLU A 908 5.51 19.64 10.33
CA GLU A 908 5.58 20.21 11.67
C GLU A 908 4.41 19.78 12.57
N GLN A 909 4.72 19.67 13.86
CA GLN A 909 3.83 19.20 14.93
C GLN A 909 4.16 19.95 16.23
N GLN A 910 3.52 21.10 16.44
CA GLN A 910 3.81 22.00 17.56
C GLN A 910 3.76 21.29 18.91
N PHE A 911 2.80 20.37 19.09
CA PHE A 911 2.60 19.65 20.35
C PHE A 911 3.42 18.36 20.46
N SER A 912 4.32 18.10 19.50
CA SER A 912 5.16 16.90 19.46
C SER A 912 6.67 17.19 19.51
N GLY A 913 7.07 18.42 19.83
CA GLY A 913 8.47 18.86 19.80
C GLY A 913 8.87 19.48 18.46
N TYR A 914 7.92 20.19 17.83
CA TYR A 914 7.97 20.77 16.49
C TYR A 914 8.01 19.75 15.33
N THR A 915 8.54 18.54 15.55
CA THR A 915 8.54 17.44 14.57
C THR A 915 8.07 16.15 15.24
N SER A 916 7.53 15.21 14.48
CA SER A 916 7.10 13.92 15.03
C SER A 916 8.26 13.21 15.72
N PRO A 917 8.13 12.71 16.96
CA PRO A 917 9.16 11.92 17.61
C PRO A 917 9.60 10.71 16.78
N SER A 918 8.68 10.12 16.02
CA SER A 918 8.95 8.94 15.19
C SER A 918 9.50 9.28 13.80
N PHE A 919 9.37 10.52 13.34
CA PHE A 919 9.70 10.94 11.96
C PHE A 919 10.54 12.23 11.91
N LYS A 920 11.34 12.52 12.94
CA LYS A 920 12.14 13.76 13.03
C LYS A 920 12.96 14.06 11.77
N GLY A 921 13.60 13.04 11.18
CA GLY A 921 14.39 13.15 9.95
C GLY A 921 13.60 13.44 8.66
N PHE A 922 12.27 13.53 8.74
CA PHE A 922 11.36 13.81 7.61
C PHE A 922 10.77 15.22 7.65
N TRP A 923 11.26 16.08 8.55
CA TRP A 923 10.75 17.46 8.72
C TRP A 923 10.72 18.28 7.43
N LEU A 924 11.77 18.23 6.61
CA LEU A 924 11.86 19.05 5.40
C LEU A 924 12.12 18.17 4.16
N PRO A 925 11.49 18.47 3.00
CA PRO A 925 11.78 17.76 1.77
C PRO A 925 13.24 17.99 1.35
N ARG A 926 13.91 16.91 0.94
CA ARG A 926 15.36 16.89 0.66
C ARG A 926 15.72 16.80 -0.82
N SER A 927 14.74 16.43 -1.64
CA SER A 927 14.82 16.23 -3.09
C SER A 927 13.38 16.16 -3.62
N LEU A 928 13.16 16.41 -4.92
CA LEU A 928 11.87 16.11 -5.54
C LEU A 928 11.65 14.59 -5.58
N LEU A 929 12.70 13.82 -5.86
CA LEU A 929 12.71 12.35 -5.83
C LEU A 929 13.97 11.83 -5.11
N TYR A 930 13.78 10.88 -4.20
CA TYR A 930 14.85 10.05 -3.64
C TYR A 930 14.36 8.61 -3.45
N GLY A 931 15.22 7.68 -3.02
CA GLY A 931 14.84 6.27 -2.92
C GLY A 931 15.43 5.51 -1.73
N TYR A 932 14.79 4.40 -1.38
CA TYR A 932 15.27 3.42 -0.42
C TYR A 932 15.51 2.06 -1.10
N PHE A 933 16.70 1.51 -0.88
CA PHE A 933 17.04 0.13 -1.21
C PHE A 933 17.01 -0.72 0.05
N TRP A 934 16.08 -1.69 0.08
CA TRP A 934 15.95 -2.66 1.17
C TRP A 934 16.76 -3.92 0.82
N ILE A 935 18.00 -3.98 1.32
CA ILE A 935 18.99 -4.98 0.86
C ILE A 935 19.24 -6.08 1.89
N VAL A 936 19.41 -7.31 1.41
CA VAL A 936 19.97 -8.41 2.20
C VAL A 936 21.49 -8.34 2.11
N ASN A 937 22.19 -8.41 3.25
CA ASN A 937 23.65 -8.23 3.30
C ASN A 937 24.45 -9.51 3.56
N ASP A 938 23.80 -10.66 3.69
CA ASP A 938 24.47 -11.96 3.79
C ASP A 938 25.26 -12.27 2.51
N ASP A 939 26.48 -12.81 2.66
CA ASP A 939 27.40 -13.11 1.55
C ASP A 939 26.80 -14.05 0.49
N ASP A 940 25.89 -14.93 0.93
CA ASP A 940 25.17 -15.88 0.08
C ASP A 940 24.31 -15.21 -1.00
N TYR A 941 23.94 -13.94 -0.79
CA TYR A 941 23.11 -13.15 -1.69
C TYR A 941 23.86 -11.95 -2.28
N LYS A 942 25.20 -11.92 -2.22
CA LYS A 942 26.00 -10.76 -2.62
C LYS A 942 25.76 -10.26 -4.05
N SER A 943 25.39 -11.15 -4.98
CA SER A 943 25.06 -10.75 -6.36
C SER A 943 23.74 -9.99 -6.46
N ASN A 944 22.84 -10.05 -5.47
CA ASN A 944 21.64 -9.20 -5.47
C ASN A 944 22.03 -7.73 -5.37
N TYR A 945 23.11 -7.42 -4.64
CA TYR A 945 23.58 -6.04 -4.46
C TYR A 945 24.00 -5.39 -5.78
N SER A 946 24.62 -6.12 -6.72
CA SER A 946 25.03 -5.55 -8.01
C SER A 946 23.82 -5.12 -8.84
N VAL A 947 22.69 -5.83 -8.76
CA VAL A 947 21.45 -5.42 -9.42
C VAL A 947 20.87 -4.16 -8.78
N ASN A 948 20.85 -4.08 -7.44
CA ASN A 948 20.43 -2.87 -6.72
C ASN A 948 21.28 -1.66 -7.14
N LYS A 949 22.61 -1.82 -7.21
CA LYS A 949 23.52 -0.74 -7.65
C LYS A 949 23.31 -0.33 -9.09
N LYS A 950 23.01 -1.28 -9.98
CA LYS A 950 22.70 -0.95 -11.37
C LYS A 950 21.40 -0.15 -11.48
N ILE A 951 20.41 -0.45 -10.64
CA ILE A 951 19.16 0.32 -10.57
C ILE A 951 19.42 1.76 -10.09
N GLU A 952 20.19 1.95 -9.02
CA GLU A 952 20.63 3.29 -8.59
C GLU A 952 21.27 4.06 -9.75
N GLU A 953 22.16 3.41 -10.51
CA GLU A 953 22.84 4.05 -11.64
C GLU A 953 21.88 4.48 -12.76
N VAL A 954 21.01 3.58 -13.25
CA VAL A 954 20.12 3.90 -14.38
C VAL A 954 19.04 4.91 -13.99
N ILE A 955 18.56 4.88 -12.74
CA ILE A 955 17.61 5.88 -12.25
C ILE A 955 18.32 7.24 -12.16
N ALA A 956 19.48 7.30 -11.50
CA ALA A 956 20.20 8.57 -11.34
C ALA A 956 20.56 9.19 -12.70
N ASP A 957 20.99 8.37 -13.67
CA ASP A 957 21.24 8.83 -15.04
C ASP A 957 19.95 9.38 -15.67
N LYS A 958 18.83 8.67 -15.56
CA LYS A 958 17.56 9.11 -16.15
C LYS A 958 17.08 10.44 -15.57
N ILE A 959 17.17 10.60 -14.25
CA ILE A 959 16.77 11.82 -13.55
C ILE A 959 17.67 13.00 -13.91
N GLN A 960 18.98 12.78 -14.03
CA GLN A 960 19.94 13.83 -14.41
C GLN A 960 19.70 14.41 -15.81
N HIS A 961 19.10 13.63 -16.72
CA HIS A 961 18.77 14.09 -18.08
C HIS A 961 17.46 14.89 -18.17
N ASP A 962 16.70 14.98 -17.08
CA ASP A 962 15.51 15.83 -16.99
C ASP A 962 15.85 17.15 -16.30
N ASP A 963 15.86 18.24 -17.08
CA ASP A 963 16.26 19.57 -16.61
C ASP A 963 15.34 20.11 -15.51
N GLU A 964 14.03 19.84 -15.60
CA GLU A 964 13.03 20.34 -14.65
C GLU A 964 13.15 19.60 -13.31
N ILE A 965 13.21 18.27 -13.34
CA ILE A 965 13.40 17.45 -12.12
C ILE A 965 14.75 17.79 -11.48
N THR A 966 15.81 17.93 -12.27
CA THR A 966 17.15 18.29 -11.77
C THR A 966 17.16 19.67 -11.10
N GLN A 967 16.42 20.65 -11.64
CA GLN A 967 16.29 21.97 -11.04
C GLN A 967 15.60 21.90 -9.68
N TRP A 968 14.50 21.14 -9.57
CA TRP A 968 13.79 20.96 -8.31
C TRP A 968 14.59 20.20 -7.25
N ASN A 969 15.33 19.16 -7.64
CA ASN A 969 16.25 18.46 -6.72
C ASN A 969 17.29 19.42 -6.12
N LYS A 970 17.87 20.31 -6.94
CA LYS A 970 18.85 21.31 -6.48
C LYS A 970 18.22 22.37 -5.57
N GLU A 971 16.99 22.79 -5.87
CA GLU A 971 16.26 23.73 -5.03
C GLU A 971 16.01 23.15 -3.63
N TRP A 972 15.47 21.93 -3.55
CA TRP A 972 15.25 21.24 -2.27
C TRP A 972 16.56 20.94 -1.53
N MET A 973 17.59 20.48 -2.23
CA MET A 973 18.93 20.29 -1.67
C MET A 973 19.46 21.57 -1.01
N SER A 974 19.35 22.72 -1.68
CA SER A 974 19.81 24.00 -1.12
C SER A 974 19.09 24.38 0.18
N LYS A 975 17.78 24.16 0.26
CA LYS A 975 16.99 24.42 1.48
C LYS A 975 17.32 23.42 2.59
N PHE A 976 17.40 22.14 2.26
CA PHE A 976 17.72 21.06 3.19
C PHE A 976 19.11 21.24 3.82
N GLU A 977 20.11 21.63 3.04
CA GLU A 977 21.45 21.97 3.53
C GLU A 977 21.42 23.16 4.50
N LYS A 978 20.67 24.22 4.15
CA LYS A 978 20.65 25.48 4.92
C LYS A 978 19.94 25.36 6.28
N TYR A 979 18.84 24.60 6.34
CA TYR A 979 17.98 24.53 7.52
C TYR A 979 18.13 23.22 8.31
N ALA A 980 18.62 22.14 7.71
CA ALA A 980 18.62 20.80 8.29
C ALA A 980 20.02 20.14 8.27
N HIS A 981 20.45 19.56 7.16
CA HIS A 981 21.68 18.73 7.08
C HIS A 981 22.93 19.45 7.58
N GLY A 982 23.12 20.73 7.20
CA GLY A 982 24.29 21.52 7.59
C GLY A 982 24.43 21.75 9.10
N TRP A 983 23.35 21.51 9.87
CA TRP A 983 23.33 21.67 11.32
C TRP A 983 23.32 20.35 12.08
N MET A 984 22.56 19.36 11.59
CA MET A 984 22.39 18.05 12.24
C MET A 984 22.48 16.92 11.20
N PRO A 985 23.70 16.59 10.73
CA PRO A 985 23.90 15.72 9.57
C PRO A 985 23.53 14.25 9.79
N LYS A 986 23.49 13.74 11.04
CA LYS A 986 23.02 12.37 11.31
C LYS A 986 21.50 12.28 11.36
N LEU A 987 20.84 13.30 11.91
CA LEU A 987 19.38 13.37 11.98
C LEU A 987 18.77 13.65 10.61
N PHE A 988 19.46 14.45 9.80
CA PHE A 988 19.05 14.82 8.46
C PHE A 988 20.08 14.34 7.44
N PRO A 989 20.27 13.02 7.26
CA PRO A 989 21.29 12.51 6.36
C PRO A 989 20.99 12.90 4.91
N ALA A 990 22.06 13.21 4.16
CA ALA A 990 21.99 13.58 2.76
C ALA A 990 23.25 13.05 2.03
N ASP A 991 23.20 11.81 1.54
CA ASP A 991 24.25 11.24 0.71
C ASP A 991 23.86 11.34 -0.77
N TYR A 992 24.55 12.22 -1.51
CA TYR A 992 24.22 12.56 -2.88
C TYR A 992 25.03 11.73 -3.88
N TYR A 993 24.35 10.88 -4.64
CA TYR A 993 24.90 10.20 -5.80
C TYR A 993 24.30 10.81 -7.09
N LYS A 994 25.16 11.42 -7.92
CA LYS A 994 24.73 12.13 -9.17
C LYS A 994 23.57 13.12 -8.96
N ASN A 995 23.56 13.85 -7.84
CA ASN A 995 22.50 14.78 -7.41
C ASN A 995 21.15 14.13 -7.04
N MET A 996 21.13 12.83 -6.75
CA MET A 996 19.99 12.10 -6.21
C MET A 996 20.39 11.46 -4.89
N ILE A 997 19.45 11.32 -3.96
CA ILE A 997 19.69 10.65 -2.67
C ILE A 997 19.16 9.22 -2.75
N ASN A 998 19.97 8.26 -2.29
CA ASN A 998 19.52 6.88 -2.09
C ASN A 998 19.96 6.38 -0.72
N TYR A 999 19.01 5.86 0.05
CA TYR A 999 19.29 5.19 1.31
C TYR A 999 19.48 3.70 1.09
N TRP A 1000 20.54 3.18 1.67
CA TRP A 1000 20.90 1.77 1.62
C TRP A 1000 20.62 1.17 2.99
N ILE A 1001 19.49 0.48 3.14
CA ILE A 1001 19.07 -0.07 4.44
C ILE A 1001 19.34 -1.59 4.46
N PRO A 1002 20.44 -2.03 5.11
CA PRO A 1002 20.79 -3.45 5.16
C PRO A 1002 20.05 -4.20 6.24
N PHE A 1003 19.65 -5.43 5.91
CA PHE A 1003 19.15 -6.43 6.86
C PHE A 1003 19.88 -7.75 6.64
N SER A 1004 20.05 -8.50 7.73
CA SER A 1004 20.33 -9.94 7.61
C SER A 1004 19.05 -10.66 7.15
N PHE A 1005 19.22 -11.79 6.46
CA PHE A 1005 18.11 -12.64 6.04
C PHE A 1005 17.16 -12.96 7.22
N ASP A 1006 15.87 -12.71 7.01
CA ASP A 1006 14.82 -12.99 7.99
C ASP A 1006 13.57 -13.57 7.29
N PRO A 1007 13.20 -14.84 7.55
CA PRO A 1007 12.05 -15.48 6.93
C PRO A 1007 10.69 -14.91 7.36
N SER A 1008 10.67 -14.04 8.37
CA SER A 1008 9.48 -13.33 8.86
C SER A 1008 9.42 -11.87 8.40
N HIS A 1009 10.42 -11.41 7.64
CA HIS A 1009 10.52 -10.00 7.25
C HIS A 1009 9.39 -9.54 6.33
N ARG A 1010 9.05 -8.26 6.40
CA ARG A 1010 7.99 -7.67 5.58
C ARG A 1010 8.39 -7.49 4.11
N TYR A 1011 9.64 -7.11 3.84
CA TYR A 1011 10.13 -6.90 2.47
C TYR A 1011 10.49 -8.23 1.81
N PRO A 1012 9.94 -8.54 0.62
CA PRO A 1012 10.23 -9.79 -0.09
C PRO A 1012 11.71 -9.96 -0.47
N SER A 1013 12.46 -8.88 -0.68
CA SER A 1013 13.92 -8.94 -0.95
C SER A 1013 14.74 -9.50 0.22
N ILE A 1014 14.20 -9.43 1.44
CA ILE A 1014 14.84 -9.95 2.66
C ILE A 1014 14.25 -11.31 3.03
N ARG A 1015 12.94 -11.48 2.84
CA ARG A 1015 12.22 -12.71 3.18
C ARG A 1015 12.44 -13.84 2.18
N PHE A 1016 12.52 -13.50 0.90
CA PHE A 1016 12.66 -14.43 -0.22
C PHE A 1016 13.75 -13.97 -1.21
N PRO A 1017 15.00 -13.74 -0.76
CA PRO A 1017 16.08 -13.16 -1.58
C PRO A 1017 16.47 -14.01 -2.81
N TRP A 1018 16.12 -15.29 -2.83
CA TRP A 1018 16.30 -16.20 -3.98
C TRP A 1018 15.21 -16.09 -5.05
N ILE A 1019 14.16 -15.31 -4.79
CA ILE A 1019 13.08 -14.98 -5.73
C ILE A 1019 13.12 -13.48 -6.04
N THR A 1020 13.01 -12.63 -5.01
CA THR A 1020 12.99 -11.18 -5.15
C THR A 1020 14.38 -10.61 -4.87
N THR A 1021 15.00 -10.06 -5.92
CA THR A 1021 16.35 -9.49 -5.87
C THR A 1021 16.34 -8.06 -5.32
N VAL A 1022 15.31 -7.29 -5.66
CA VAL A 1022 15.20 -5.86 -5.33
C VAL A 1022 13.82 -5.55 -4.79
N ALA A 1023 13.79 -4.88 -3.64
CA ALA A 1023 12.64 -4.09 -3.20
C ALA A 1023 13.13 -2.64 -3.09
N TYR A 1024 12.58 -1.78 -3.94
CA TYR A 1024 12.93 -0.36 -4.02
C TYR A 1024 11.69 0.48 -3.73
N THR A 1025 11.84 1.45 -2.84
CA THR A 1025 10.79 2.44 -2.56
C THR A 1025 11.23 3.78 -3.10
N SER A 1026 10.47 4.37 -4.02
CA SER A 1026 10.69 5.75 -4.45
C SER A 1026 9.92 6.70 -3.54
N GLU A 1027 10.46 7.89 -3.32
CA GLU A 1027 9.88 8.92 -2.46
C GLU A 1027 9.86 10.24 -3.21
N VAL A 1028 8.68 10.66 -3.65
CA VAL A 1028 8.47 11.93 -4.35
C VAL A 1028 7.81 12.96 -3.43
N ALA A 1029 8.20 14.23 -3.48
CA ALA A 1029 7.63 15.28 -2.61
C ALA A 1029 6.20 15.67 -3.01
N ASP A 1030 5.25 14.73 -2.94
CA ASP A 1030 3.95 14.78 -3.59
C ASP A 1030 2.75 14.71 -2.65
N GLU A 1031 2.93 14.69 -1.33
CA GLU A 1031 1.80 14.50 -0.42
C GLU A 1031 0.75 15.60 -0.64
N THR A 1032 -0.42 15.15 -1.12
CA THR A 1032 -1.53 15.98 -1.60
C THR A 1032 -1.14 17.01 -2.69
N ALA A 1033 -0.21 16.69 -3.57
CA ALA A 1033 0.15 17.51 -4.72
C ALA A 1033 -1.05 17.75 -5.66
N GLN A 1034 -1.09 18.93 -6.28
CA GLN A 1034 -2.18 19.37 -7.16
C GLN A 1034 -1.64 19.88 -8.50
N GLY A 1035 -2.47 19.82 -9.55
CA GLY A 1035 -2.24 20.51 -10.82
C GLY A 1035 -0.89 20.17 -11.48
N ASP A 1036 -0.13 21.20 -11.85
CA ASP A 1036 1.15 21.04 -12.54
C ASP A 1036 2.23 20.42 -11.64
N TYR A 1037 2.18 20.69 -10.33
CA TYR A 1037 3.12 20.09 -9.38
C TYR A 1037 2.85 18.59 -9.22
N LEU A 1038 1.57 18.17 -9.19
CA LEU A 1038 1.19 16.76 -9.23
C LEU A 1038 1.72 16.08 -10.50
N ASN A 1039 1.58 16.73 -11.66
CA ASN A 1039 2.07 16.19 -12.93
C ASN A 1039 3.60 16.05 -12.95
N LEU A 1040 4.32 17.02 -12.40
CA LEU A 1040 5.78 16.95 -12.23
C LEU A 1040 6.19 15.77 -11.34
N CYS A 1041 5.53 15.59 -10.21
CA CYS A 1041 5.76 14.46 -9.30
C CYS A 1041 5.50 13.12 -10.02
N ALA A 1042 4.40 13.02 -10.76
CA ALA A 1042 4.07 11.82 -11.53
C ALA A 1042 5.09 11.53 -12.64
N LYS A 1043 5.61 12.55 -13.32
CA LYS A 1043 6.72 12.40 -14.30
C LYS A 1043 7.99 11.88 -13.65
N ALA A 1044 8.31 12.31 -12.42
CA ALA A 1044 9.47 11.81 -11.69
C ALA A 1044 9.35 10.30 -11.40
N HIS A 1045 8.16 9.83 -10.99
CA HIS A 1045 7.87 8.40 -10.86
C HIS A 1045 8.04 7.65 -12.20
N VAL A 1046 7.39 8.15 -13.25
CA VAL A 1046 7.47 7.56 -14.60
C VAL A 1046 8.92 7.45 -15.06
N ALA A 1047 9.76 8.46 -14.81
CA ALA A 1047 11.15 8.45 -15.22
C ALA A 1047 11.93 7.28 -14.60
N HIS A 1048 11.86 7.07 -13.28
CA HIS A 1048 12.60 5.97 -12.65
C HIS A 1048 12.03 4.59 -12.99
N ASP A 1049 10.70 4.45 -13.07
CA ASP A 1049 10.05 3.20 -13.48
C ASP A 1049 10.46 2.81 -14.91
N GLU A 1050 10.46 3.79 -15.82
CA GLU A 1050 10.88 3.61 -17.21
C GLU A 1050 12.35 3.17 -17.29
N ALA A 1051 13.23 3.76 -16.48
CA ALA A 1051 14.65 3.38 -16.43
C ALA A 1051 14.85 1.92 -15.99
N VAL A 1052 14.12 1.47 -14.98
CA VAL A 1052 14.19 0.08 -14.50
C VAL A 1052 13.61 -0.89 -15.53
N ILE A 1053 12.50 -0.55 -16.19
CA ILE A 1053 11.92 -1.36 -17.26
C ILE A 1053 12.91 -1.50 -18.43
N GLU A 1054 13.54 -0.40 -18.84
CA GLU A 1054 14.55 -0.41 -19.92
C GLU A 1054 15.77 -1.27 -19.55
N MET A 1055 16.22 -1.23 -18.29
CA MET A 1055 17.28 -2.10 -17.78
C MET A 1055 16.84 -3.58 -17.88
N LEU A 1056 15.65 -3.93 -17.39
CA LEU A 1056 15.13 -5.31 -17.42
C LEU A 1056 14.94 -5.84 -18.84
N MET A 1057 14.51 -5.00 -19.79
CA MET A 1057 14.38 -5.39 -21.20
C MET A 1057 15.70 -5.77 -21.89
N ASN A 1058 16.84 -5.44 -21.27
CA ASN A 1058 18.18 -5.71 -21.77
C ASN A 1058 19.00 -6.64 -20.84
N CYS A 1059 18.41 -7.14 -19.76
CA CYS A 1059 19.08 -8.07 -18.85
C CYS A 1059 19.16 -9.49 -19.43
N THR A 1060 19.98 -10.34 -18.79
CA THR A 1060 20.10 -11.77 -19.13
C THR A 1060 19.81 -12.63 -17.90
N CYS A 1061 19.01 -13.69 -18.08
CA CYS A 1061 18.79 -14.70 -17.05
C CYS A 1061 19.91 -15.75 -17.08
N ALA A 1062 20.37 -16.20 -15.91
CA ALA A 1062 21.33 -17.28 -15.78
C ALA A 1062 20.61 -18.64 -15.69
N TYR A 1063 21.17 -19.68 -16.31
CA TYR A 1063 20.55 -21.01 -16.32
C TYR A 1063 21.53 -22.13 -15.99
N GLU A 1064 21.04 -23.13 -15.25
CA GLU A 1064 21.58 -24.49 -15.22
C GLU A 1064 20.69 -25.38 -16.08
N ARG A 1065 21.27 -25.96 -17.14
CA ARG A 1065 20.53 -26.78 -18.11
C ARG A 1065 21.15 -28.17 -18.22
N LYS A 1066 20.29 -29.18 -18.19
CA LYS A 1066 20.63 -30.58 -18.46
C LYS A 1066 19.67 -31.11 -19.52
N CYS A 1067 20.20 -31.85 -20.49
CA CYS A 1067 19.39 -32.52 -21.49
C CYS A 1067 20.06 -33.84 -21.85
N GLU A 1068 19.57 -34.93 -21.29
CA GLU A 1068 19.94 -36.30 -21.66
C GLU A 1068 18.67 -37.01 -22.12
N ILE A 1069 18.61 -37.39 -23.39
CA ILE A 1069 17.43 -38.07 -23.96
C ILE A 1069 17.91 -39.30 -24.72
N ALA A 1070 17.53 -40.47 -24.20
CA ALA A 1070 17.70 -41.79 -24.80
C ALA A 1070 16.46 -42.63 -24.49
N GLU A 1071 16.31 -43.77 -25.17
CA GLU A 1071 15.08 -44.58 -25.12
C GLU A 1071 14.61 -44.95 -23.70
N ASN A 1072 15.55 -45.29 -22.81
CA ASN A 1072 15.25 -45.68 -21.41
C ASN A 1072 15.82 -44.68 -20.39
N LYS A 1073 16.30 -43.51 -20.84
CA LYS A 1073 16.93 -42.52 -19.96
C LYS A 1073 16.58 -41.12 -20.43
N ILE A 1074 15.72 -40.45 -19.67
CA ILE A 1074 15.35 -39.05 -19.88
C ILE A 1074 15.74 -38.29 -18.61
N SER A 1075 16.49 -37.20 -18.74
CA SER A 1075 16.77 -36.26 -17.65
C SER A 1075 16.91 -34.88 -18.29
N ILE A 1076 15.90 -34.05 -18.08
CA ILE A 1076 15.82 -32.72 -18.65
C ILE A 1076 15.61 -31.72 -17.51
N SER A 1077 16.43 -30.67 -17.47
CA SER A 1077 16.26 -29.56 -16.54
C SER A 1077 16.62 -28.23 -17.20
N CYS A 1078 15.93 -27.18 -16.79
CA CYS A 1078 16.21 -25.79 -17.14
C CYS A 1078 15.87 -24.94 -15.92
N ILE A 1079 16.80 -24.91 -14.97
CA ILE A 1079 16.65 -24.17 -13.72
C ILE A 1079 17.18 -22.75 -13.93
N ARG A 1080 16.35 -21.74 -13.64
CA ARG A 1080 16.76 -20.34 -13.70
C ARG A 1080 17.44 -19.98 -12.38
N HIS A 1081 18.64 -19.43 -12.49
CA HIS A 1081 19.36 -18.87 -11.36
C HIS A 1081 19.02 -17.37 -11.23
N ARG A 1082 18.86 -16.94 -9.97
CA ARG A 1082 18.71 -15.53 -9.59
C ARG A 1082 19.94 -15.07 -8.78
N PRO A 1083 20.31 -13.78 -8.87
CA PRO A 1083 19.63 -12.70 -9.60
C PRO A 1083 19.89 -12.70 -11.12
N ILE A 1084 19.18 -11.84 -11.85
CA ILE A 1084 19.47 -11.52 -13.26
C ILE A 1084 20.85 -10.87 -13.42
N ILE A 1085 21.43 -10.96 -14.62
CA ILE A 1085 22.69 -10.31 -15.01
C ILE A 1085 22.35 -9.02 -15.76
N VAL A 1086 22.89 -7.89 -15.29
CA VAL A 1086 22.56 -6.52 -15.74
C VAL A 1086 23.79 -5.73 -16.18
#